data_AF-A0A132A772-F1
#
_entry.id   AF-A0A132A772-F1
#
_cell.length_a   1.000
_cell.length_b   1.000
_cell.length_c   1.000
_cell.angle_alpha   90.00
_cell.angle_beta   90.00
_cell.angle_gamma   90.00
#
_symmetry.space_group_name_H-M   'P 1'
#
loop_
_entity.id
_entity.type
_entity.pdbx_description
1 polymer ?
#
loop_
_entity_poly.entity_id
_entity_poly.type
_entity_poly.pdbx_seq_one_letter_code
_entity_poly.pdbx_strand_id
1 'polypeptide(L)'
;MTDKIALDKNELDRYSRQILCPEFGVEGQKRLKSSSVLIVGAGGLGCPSSQYLVAAGIGRIGFVDSDRVELSNLHRQILHSEKTIGHPKTESAINRLQELNSNVKFEKHQIRFNASNAFNIIQEYDLVIDATDNPGARYLLNDVCFISQKPLISGSALRFEGQLTVYHYNKEGPCYRCLFPQPPQTVTSCAEGGVMGVVPGIIGNLQALEAIKISSGMKPSYAGILLLFDALSGNFRQIQLRNRQDNCITCGKNPTITRNNLMDYDKFCGSKSTDSFVPLSTDERITCEEYQQILKSNQSHLLIDVRPPEQMNIPKLDHAYSITVAAMSEPNGMDQIDRLIEEKFGKQDQDDSKKGIYFICRRGFASQKAYRLLEEHLRKQGKIDSFDIKDVIGDTHFSCFREKNRKSDLINYCKNILPIINPSVLILTGDITDARSRYPLGSDQYHQEWLMYREVMAECLKYNPKMKWLDIRGNHDSFNSYNDYNNFLNYTIQSNLSSDGKSYRYEIKSDDGNRYSFIGADACLYPGVRRPFNFVGQFDQNELNKLIRFKEESVGSNYTIWYGHYPTSSIFNKENFRSIINGPYLCGHYHTIHGLVTSMISTQPQGFLEAETGDWKDYRAFRIAAIDHGLFTFANYRYRSHHDLPLIVITNPRSILHQMEHLEPFWRTASSTHIRALIFSKETIIEAKAFITKEPKFNHQKIIEEFYLRNNSRQYLWTSKWSSRNYSNGLFYLTVIASNKFYSNQITVPFSLDRTRPSYSFWGRLLLRIDFRTITVFIFTWVFFLATLPLFYLRYFTSNDYESTKQMFMFSRQRFMRKILFHSFLLAHQSKLFYPLIFIPIYSMFGPWFLAKLVSDITGIVFAWGQFVDGFFLPAGMTFIFSTIFEDANDLYFLQTLIFHFPFMLFLSNVAYIRYVEIIERADGIDSQRTRQSKTRKFFNKTTYNIFCLLAIIIIQAISTSLFYFAYGLLAYISNFYLWTCLIYLFLVKIVHNLNRNDFKIEAYHQVENENPDQYN
;
A
#
# COMPACT_ATOMS: atom_id res chain seq x y z
N MET A 1 45.42 -15.80 -38.25
CA MET A 1 45.85 -14.92 -37.14
C MET A 1 45.95 -15.64 -35.79
N THR A 2 45.51 -16.91 -35.66
CA THR A 2 45.57 -17.69 -34.41
C THR A 2 47.00 -17.96 -33.90
N ASP A 3 48.00 -17.99 -34.79
CA ASP A 3 49.37 -18.42 -34.46
C ASP A 3 50.15 -17.47 -33.54
N LYS A 4 49.57 -16.29 -33.22
CA LYS A 4 50.15 -15.32 -32.27
C LYS A 4 49.55 -15.38 -30.86
N ILE A 5 48.55 -16.22 -30.61
CA ILE A 5 47.89 -16.31 -29.29
C ILE A 5 48.49 -17.48 -28.51
N ALA A 6 49.37 -17.14 -27.57
CA ALA A 6 49.90 -18.08 -26.59
C ALA A 6 48.97 -18.21 -25.37
N LEU A 7 49.03 -19.37 -24.72
CA LEU A 7 48.50 -19.58 -23.38
C LEU A 7 49.67 -19.43 -22.40
N ASP A 8 49.48 -18.66 -21.33
CA ASP A 8 50.47 -18.59 -20.25
C ASP A 8 50.37 -19.82 -19.32
N LYS A 9 51.32 -19.94 -18.38
CA LYS A 9 51.35 -21.08 -17.46
C LYS A 9 50.09 -21.18 -16.59
N ASN A 10 49.57 -20.06 -16.08
CA ASN A 10 48.39 -20.04 -15.22
C ASN A 10 47.12 -20.41 -16.02
N GLU A 11 47.06 -20.05 -17.29
CA GLU A 11 46.00 -20.48 -18.20
C GLU A 11 46.09 -21.96 -18.56
N LEU A 12 47.29 -22.48 -18.83
CA LEU A 12 47.52 -23.92 -19.05
C LEU A 12 47.11 -24.74 -17.81
N ASP A 13 47.47 -24.27 -16.62
CA ASP A 13 47.08 -24.92 -15.35
C ASP A 13 45.55 -24.84 -15.13
N ARG A 14 44.94 -23.65 -15.31
CA ARG A 14 43.49 -23.42 -15.14
C ARG A 14 42.64 -24.23 -16.12
N TYR A 15 43.00 -24.26 -17.40
CA TYR A 15 42.23 -24.93 -18.45
C TYR A 15 42.72 -26.36 -18.76
N SER A 16 43.69 -26.88 -18.00
CA SER A 16 44.29 -28.20 -18.17
C SER A 16 43.28 -29.31 -18.43
N ARG A 17 42.17 -29.35 -17.67
CA ARG A 17 41.14 -30.40 -17.78
C ARG A 17 40.37 -30.40 -19.10
N GLN A 18 40.11 -29.24 -19.70
CA GLN A 18 39.44 -29.15 -21.01
C GLN A 18 40.42 -29.24 -22.18
N ILE A 19 41.67 -28.79 -22.00
CA ILE A 19 42.75 -28.99 -22.98
C ILE A 19 43.05 -30.49 -23.20
N LEU A 20 42.87 -31.33 -22.17
CA LEU A 20 43.05 -32.78 -22.27
C LEU A 20 41.97 -33.50 -23.10
N CYS A 21 40.85 -32.86 -23.42
CA CYS A 21 39.84 -33.43 -24.33
C CYS A 21 40.36 -33.39 -25.78
N PRO A 22 40.59 -34.53 -26.46
CA PRO A 22 41.27 -34.57 -27.75
C PRO A 22 40.58 -33.76 -28.86
N GLU A 23 39.26 -33.67 -28.83
CA GLU A 23 38.43 -32.93 -29.79
C GLU A 23 38.48 -31.41 -29.59
N PHE A 24 39.05 -30.94 -28.48
CA PHE A 24 39.19 -29.54 -28.11
C PHE A 24 40.66 -29.11 -28.14
N GLY A 25 41.51 -29.74 -27.32
CA GLY A 25 42.95 -29.53 -27.33
C GLY A 25 43.43 -28.11 -26.98
N VAL A 26 44.75 -27.89 -27.14
CA VAL A 26 45.37 -26.56 -26.97
C VAL A 26 44.87 -25.56 -28.00
N GLU A 27 44.65 -25.98 -29.25
CA GLU A 27 44.20 -25.10 -30.33
C GLU A 27 42.74 -24.66 -30.15
N GLY A 28 41.86 -25.52 -29.63
CA GLY A 28 40.50 -25.14 -29.23
C GLY A 28 40.51 -24.09 -28.13
N GLN A 29 41.41 -24.22 -27.14
CA GLN A 29 41.57 -23.21 -26.08
C GLN A 29 42.08 -21.87 -26.63
N LYS A 30 43.09 -21.87 -27.52
CA LYS A 30 43.59 -20.64 -28.15
C LYS A 30 42.51 -19.93 -28.95
N ARG A 31 41.69 -20.69 -29.69
CA ARG A 31 40.54 -20.17 -30.45
C ARG A 31 39.50 -19.58 -29.50
N LEU A 32 39.09 -20.30 -28.45
CA LEU A 32 38.16 -19.81 -27.44
C LEU A 32 38.66 -18.51 -26.76
N LYS A 33 39.95 -18.45 -26.39
CA LYS A 33 40.61 -17.23 -25.87
C LYS A 33 40.64 -16.07 -26.88
N SER A 34 40.59 -16.36 -28.18
CA SER A 34 40.54 -15.36 -29.24
C SER A 34 39.12 -14.85 -29.56
N SER A 35 38.09 -15.62 -29.18
CA SER A 35 36.70 -15.35 -29.54
C SER A 35 35.99 -14.39 -28.59
N SER A 36 34.94 -13.78 -29.13
CA SER A 36 34.08 -12.80 -28.45
C SER A 36 32.59 -13.17 -28.57
N VAL A 37 31.87 -13.14 -27.45
CA VAL A 37 30.45 -13.53 -27.37
C VAL A 37 29.60 -12.38 -26.83
N LEU A 38 28.50 -12.07 -27.52
CA LEU A 38 27.46 -11.17 -27.02
C LEU A 38 26.34 -11.99 -26.37
N ILE A 39 25.98 -11.66 -25.12
CA ILE A 39 24.80 -12.21 -24.44
C ILE A 39 23.77 -11.10 -24.30
N VAL A 40 22.60 -11.29 -24.93
CA VAL A 40 21.48 -10.36 -24.85
C VAL A 40 20.46 -10.92 -23.85
N GLY A 41 20.35 -10.26 -22.70
CA GLY A 41 19.64 -10.72 -21.51
C GLY A 41 20.58 -11.30 -20.45
N ALA A 42 20.74 -10.60 -19.33
CA ALA A 42 21.41 -11.09 -18.11
C ALA A 42 20.43 -11.86 -17.20
N GLY A 43 19.45 -12.54 -17.81
CA GLY A 43 18.36 -13.22 -17.13
C GLY A 43 18.67 -14.67 -16.76
N GLY A 44 17.62 -15.49 -16.62
CA GLY A 44 17.75 -16.88 -16.17
C GLY A 44 18.49 -17.80 -17.15
N LEU A 45 18.58 -17.42 -18.42
CA LEU A 45 19.38 -18.07 -19.46
C LEU A 45 20.82 -17.50 -19.50
N GLY A 46 20.96 -16.18 -19.40
CA GLY A 46 22.25 -15.48 -19.50
C GLY A 46 23.17 -15.73 -18.31
N CYS A 47 22.62 -15.87 -17.10
CA CYS A 47 23.37 -16.23 -15.90
C CYS A 47 24.16 -17.55 -16.06
N PRO A 48 23.52 -18.72 -16.25
CA PRO A 48 24.22 -19.98 -16.46
C PRO A 48 25.10 -19.99 -17.72
N SER A 49 24.63 -19.38 -18.83
CA SER A 49 25.41 -19.33 -20.08
C SER A 49 26.79 -18.68 -19.88
N SER A 50 26.80 -17.52 -19.24
CA SER A 50 28.02 -16.75 -19.01
C SER A 50 28.96 -17.38 -17.98
N GLN A 51 28.43 -18.01 -16.94
CA GLN A 51 29.23 -18.71 -15.93
C GLN A 51 30.16 -19.75 -16.56
N TYR A 52 29.63 -20.61 -17.43
CA TYR A 52 30.44 -21.65 -18.09
C TYR A 52 31.37 -21.09 -19.18
N LEU A 53 30.94 -20.07 -19.94
CA LEU A 53 31.82 -19.41 -20.92
C LEU A 53 33.04 -18.73 -20.27
N VAL A 54 32.81 -18.05 -19.15
CA VAL A 54 33.86 -17.37 -18.38
C VAL A 54 34.77 -18.39 -17.69
N ALA A 55 34.21 -19.46 -17.12
CA ALA A 55 34.99 -20.56 -16.56
C ALA A 55 35.88 -21.25 -17.62
N ALA A 56 35.36 -21.47 -18.82
CA ALA A 56 36.08 -22.09 -19.93
C ALA A 56 37.13 -21.19 -20.60
N GLY A 57 37.15 -19.88 -20.28
CA GLY A 57 38.16 -18.94 -20.78
C GLY A 57 37.87 -18.35 -22.15
N ILE A 58 36.61 -17.94 -22.41
CA ILE A 58 36.28 -17.07 -23.55
C ILE A 58 37.09 -15.76 -23.51
N GLY A 59 37.54 -15.24 -24.65
CA GLY A 59 38.38 -14.04 -24.70
C GLY A 59 37.67 -12.75 -24.27
N ARG A 60 36.45 -12.52 -24.79
CA ARG A 60 35.64 -11.31 -24.56
C ARG A 60 34.16 -11.67 -24.43
N ILE A 61 33.46 -11.07 -23.47
CA ILE A 61 32.03 -11.24 -23.27
C ILE A 61 31.34 -9.88 -23.12
N GLY A 62 30.33 -9.63 -23.95
CA GLY A 62 29.47 -8.45 -23.88
C GLY A 62 28.11 -8.81 -23.28
N PHE A 63 27.59 -7.98 -22.39
CA PHE A 63 26.23 -8.12 -21.86
C PHE A 63 25.33 -6.95 -22.27
N VAL A 64 24.17 -7.26 -22.86
CA VAL A 64 23.10 -6.28 -23.10
C VAL A 64 21.92 -6.58 -22.19
N ASP A 65 21.63 -5.69 -21.24
CA ASP A 65 20.41 -5.73 -20.42
C ASP A 65 20.13 -4.32 -19.85
N SER A 66 18.87 -3.89 -19.89
CA SER A 66 18.42 -2.59 -19.35
C SER A 66 18.01 -2.65 -17.88
N ASP A 67 17.78 -3.86 -17.36
CA ASP A 67 17.02 -4.04 -16.13
C ASP A 67 17.93 -4.01 -14.89
N ARG A 68 17.26 -3.99 -13.73
CA ARG A 68 17.88 -4.13 -12.42
C ARG A 68 17.54 -5.49 -11.81
N VAL A 69 18.38 -5.92 -10.87
CA VAL A 69 18.15 -7.15 -10.09
C VAL A 69 16.92 -6.97 -9.20
N GLU A 70 16.01 -7.95 -9.22
CA GLU A 70 14.83 -7.98 -8.35
C GLU A 70 14.77 -9.29 -7.54
N LEU A 71 14.21 -9.24 -6.33
CA LEU A 71 13.99 -10.41 -5.47
C LEU A 71 13.17 -11.51 -6.17
N SER A 72 12.16 -11.11 -6.96
CA SER A 72 11.31 -11.95 -7.82
C SER A 72 12.09 -12.81 -8.82
N ASN A 73 13.34 -12.45 -9.10
CA ASN A 73 14.16 -13.05 -10.14
C ASN A 73 15.29 -13.94 -9.62
N LEU A 74 15.68 -13.83 -8.34
CA LEU A 74 16.82 -14.55 -7.78
C LEU A 74 16.68 -16.08 -7.81
N HIS A 75 15.45 -16.62 -7.79
CA HIS A 75 15.20 -18.07 -7.90
C HIS A 75 15.69 -18.72 -9.20
N ARG A 76 15.96 -17.91 -10.25
CA ARG A 76 16.46 -18.36 -11.55
C ARG A 76 17.65 -17.58 -12.11
N GLN A 77 17.98 -16.41 -11.55
CA GLN A 77 19.08 -15.54 -12.00
C GLN A 77 20.29 -15.66 -11.07
N ILE A 78 20.94 -16.83 -11.11
CA ILE A 78 21.89 -17.29 -10.08
C ILE A 78 23.26 -16.59 -10.05
N LEU A 79 23.53 -15.63 -10.95
CA LEU A 79 24.66 -14.70 -10.78
C LEU A 79 24.35 -13.57 -9.78
N HIS A 80 23.08 -13.26 -9.58
CA HIS A 80 22.64 -12.18 -8.71
C HIS A 80 22.39 -12.68 -7.29
N SER A 81 22.45 -11.76 -6.34
CA SER A 81 22.20 -12.04 -4.91
C SER A 81 21.28 -10.99 -4.29
N GLU A 82 20.79 -11.25 -3.08
CA GLU A 82 20.00 -10.28 -2.32
C GLU A 82 20.77 -8.96 -2.08
N LYS A 83 22.10 -9.04 -1.91
CA LYS A 83 22.99 -7.88 -1.76
C LYS A 83 23.04 -6.99 -3.01
N THR A 84 22.72 -7.53 -4.18
CA THR A 84 22.75 -6.80 -5.47
C THR A 84 21.36 -6.35 -5.94
N ILE A 85 20.30 -6.53 -5.15
CA ILE A 85 18.96 -6.06 -5.51
C ILE A 85 18.99 -4.54 -5.81
N GLY A 86 18.38 -4.14 -6.92
CA GLY A 86 18.40 -2.77 -7.42
C GLY A 86 19.64 -2.37 -8.23
N HIS A 87 20.74 -3.16 -8.22
CA HIS A 87 21.86 -2.92 -9.13
C HIS A 87 21.48 -3.28 -10.57
N PRO A 88 22.10 -2.68 -11.60
CA PRO A 88 21.92 -3.11 -12.98
C PRO A 88 22.33 -4.58 -13.14
N LYS A 89 21.53 -5.40 -13.85
CA LYS A 89 21.83 -6.83 -14.02
C LYS A 89 23.19 -7.04 -14.71
N THR A 90 23.49 -6.26 -15.75
CA THR A 90 24.78 -6.32 -16.47
C THR A 90 25.98 -6.11 -15.54
N GLU A 91 25.90 -5.14 -14.62
CA GLU A 91 26.95 -4.83 -13.66
C GLU A 91 27.08 -5.92 -12.58
N SER A 92 25.96 -6.36 -12.01
CA SER A 92 25.95 -7.46 -11.04
C SER A 92 26.52 -8.75 -11.63
N ALA A 93 26.18 -9.09 -12.88
CA ALA A 93 26.71 -10.24 -13.59
C ALA A 93 28.22 -10.11 -13.83
N ILE A 94 28.68 -8.98 -14.39
CA ILE A 94 30.10 -8.76 -14.70
C ILE A 94 30.96 -8.84 -13.44
N ASN A 95 30.58 -8.18 -12.35
CA ASN A 95 31.33 -8.21 -11.09
C ASN A 95 31.49 -9.66 -10.59
N ARG A 96 30.39 -10.43 -10.59
CA ARG A 96 30.41 -11.83 -10.13
C ARG A 96 31.21 -12.77 -11.05
N LEU A 97 31.30 -12.46 -12.34
CA LEU A 97 32.07 -13.24 -13.32
C LEU A 97 33.56 -12.88 -13.32
N GLN A 98 33.92 -11.63 -12.99
CA GLN A 98 35.32 -11.23 -12.79
C GLN A 98 35.95 -11.97 -11.60
N GLU A 99 35.19 -12.21 -10.53
CA GLU A 99 35.60 -13.06 -9.40
C GLU A 99 35.87 -14.52 -9.81
N LEU A 100 35.21 -15.02 -10.86
CA LEU A 100 35.36 -16.38 -11.39
C LEU A 100 36.59 -16.49 -12.33
N ASN A 101 36.73 -15.55 -13.27
CA ASN A 101 37.87 -15.51 -14.18
C ASN A 101 38.19 -14.08 -14.66
N SER A 102 39.16 -13.46 -13.98
CA SER A 102 39.67 -12.12 -14.29
C SER A 102 40.41 -12.01 -15.64
N ASN A 103 40.76 -13.13 -16.29
CA ASN A 103 41.46 -13.11 -17.58
C ASN A 103 40.52 -12.80 -18.76
N VAL A 104 39.20 -12.88 -18.55
CA VAL A 104 38.17 -12.59 -19.56
C VAL A 104 37.93 -11.08 -19.65
N LYS A 105 37.79 -10.54 -20.86
CA LYS A 105 37.40 -9.14 -21.05
C LYS A 105 35.87 -8.99 -20.99
N PHE A 106 35.38 -8.06 -20.18
CA PHE A 106 33.95 -7.83 -19.98
C PHE A 106 33.51 -6.47 -20.52
N GLU A 107 32.35 -6.42 -21.18
CA GLU A 107 31.75 -5.18 -21.67
C GLU A 107 30.28 -5.03 -21.26
N LYS A 108 29.93 -3.84 -20.80
CA LYS A 108 28.61 -3.50 -20.25
C LYS A 108 27.82 -2.63 -21.24
N HIS A 109 26.81 -3.21 -21.88
CA HIS A 109 25.78 -2.49 -22.64
C HIS A 109 24.52 -2.36 -21.78
N GLN A 110 24.53 -1.41 -20.84
CA GLN A 110 23.40 -1.16 -19.93
C GLN A 110 22.27 -0.37 -20.63
N ILE A 111 21.72 -0.92 -21.69
CA ILE A 111 20.76 -0.30 -22.61
C ILE A 111 19.73 -1.33 -23.09
N ARG A 112 18.54 -0.86 -23.47
CA ARG A 112 17.51 -1.71 -24.09
C ARG A 112 17.95 -2.09 -25.50
N PHE A 113 18.06 -3.39 -25.78
CA PHE A 113 18.36 -3.90 -27.12
C PHE A 113 17.18 -3.60 -28.07
N ASN A 114 17.42 -2.84 -29.14
CA ASN A 114 16.38 -2.39 -30.07
C ASN A 114 16.94 -2.09 -31.47
N ALA A 115 16.07 -1.83 -32.45
CA ALA A 115 16.45 -1.71 -33.86
C ALA A 115 17.51 -0.62 -34.15
N SER A 116 17.62 0.44 -33.33
CA SER A 116 18.59 1.52 -33.55
C SER A 116 20.02 1.19 -33.09
N ASN A 117 20.18 0.25 -32.14
CA ASN A 117 21.48 -0.12 -31.58
C ASN A 117 21.93 -1.55 -31.94
N ALA A 118 21.00 -2.45 -32.25
CA ALA A 118 21.26 -3.88 -32.42
C ALA A 118 22.40 -4.21 -33.40
N PHE A 119 22.39 -3.61 -34.60
CA PHE A 119 23.42 -3.87 -35.61
C PHE A 119 24.82 -3.42 -35.14
N ASN A 120 24.90 -2.22 -34.56
CA ASN A 120 26.18 -1.63 -34.16
C ASN A 120 26.84 -2.41 -33.02
N ILE A 121 26.04 -3.02 -32.13
CA ILE A 121 26.54 -3.89 -31.05
C ILE A 121 26.92 -5.28 -31.61
N ILE A 122 26.03 -5.93 -32.38
CA ILE A 122 26.23 -7.32 -32.84
C ILE A 122 27.46 -7.49 -33.74
N GLN A 123 27.74 -6.52 -34.61
CA GLN A 123 28.88 -6.62 -35.55
C GLN A 123 30.23 -6.82 -34.84
N GLU A 124 30.37 -6.32 -33.60
CA GLU A 124 31.62 -6.34 -32.83
C GLU A 124 31.97 -7.70 -32.21
N TYR A 125 31.05 -8.66 -32.18
CA TYR A 125 31.26 -9.97 -31.55
C TYR A 125 31.24 -11.09 -32.59
N ASP A 126 31.90 -12.21 -32.32
CA ASP A 126 31.98 -13.35 -33.25
C ASP A 126 30.68 -14.18 -33.24
N LEU A 127 30.01 -14.22 -32.09
CA LEU A 127 28.86 -15.07 -31.80
C LEU A 127 27.85 -14.34 -30.90
N VAL A 128 26.55 -14.60 -31.11
CA VAL A 128 25.47 -14.03 -30.29
C VAL A 128 24.67 -15.13 -29.59
N ILE A 129 24.37 -14.90 -28.31
CA ILE A 129 23.46 -15.71 -27.50
C ILE A 129 22.19 -14.88 -27.23
N ASP A 130 21.05 -15.37 -27.71
CA ASP A 130 19.74 -14.88 -27.32
C ASP A 130 19.33 -15.55 -26.00
N ALA A 131 19.46 -14.79 -24.92
CA ALA A 131 19.03 -15.15 -23.57
C ALA A 131 17.81 -14.32 -23.13
N THR A 132 17.03 -13.81 -24.11
CA THR A 132 15.87 -12.96 -23.86
C THR A 132 14.59 -13.75 -23.59
N ASP A 133 13.72 -13.21 -22.74
CA ASP A 133 12.35 -13.69 -22.51
C ASP A 133 11.30 -12.92 -23.35
N ASN A 134 11.76 -12.06 -24.28
CA ASN A 134 10.93 -11.25 -25.17
C ASN A 134 10.98 -11.78 -26.62
N PRO A 135 9.87 -12.31 -27.18
CA PRO A 135 9.79 -12.75 -28.57
C PRO A 135 10.19 -11.68 -29.59
N GLY A 136 9.82 -10.41 -29.38
CA GLY A 136 10.19 -9.31 -30.29
C GLY A 136 11.70 -9.08 -30.37
N ALA A 137 12.41 -9.24 -29.24
CA ALA A 137 13.86 -9.20 -29.21
C ALA A 137 14.49 -10.38 -29.97
N ARG A 138 13.91 -11.58 -29.87
CA ARG A 138 14.36 -12.77 -30.63
C ARG A 138 14.22 -12.60 -32.15
N TYR A 139 13.13 -11.98 -32.63
CA TYR A 139 13.00 -11.61 -34.05
C TYR A 139 14.08 -10.62 -34.49
N LEU A 140 14.35 -9.59 -33.69
CA LEU A 140 15.40 -8.62 -33.97
C LEU A 140 16.80 -9.26 -33.99
N LEU A 141 17.08 -10.13 -33.01
CA LEU A 141 18.34 -10.86 -32.91
C LEU A 141 18.56 -11.73 -34.13
N ASN A 142 17.55 -12.49 -34.56
CA ASN A 142 17.58 -13.26 -35.81
C ASN A 142 17.89 -12.38 -37.03
N ASP A 143 17.14 -11.31 -37.21
CA ASP A 143 17.24 -10.49 -38.41
C ASP A 143 18.60 -9.77 -38.49
N VAL A 144 19.10 -9.26 -37.36
CA VAL A 144 20.39 -8.57 -37.29
C VAL A 144 21.57 -9.55 -37.35
N CYS A 145 21.48 -10.74 -36.76
CA CYS A 145 22.52 -11.77 -36.88
C CYS A 145 22.65 -12.28 -38.32
N PHE A 146 21.52 -12.43 -39.05
CA PHE A 146 21.57 -12.71 -40.49
C PHE A 146 22.29 -11.61 -41.27
N ILE A 147 21.91 -10.34 -41.10
CA ILE A 147 22.52 -9.22 -41.84
C ILE A 147 24.01 -9.08 -41.49
N SER A 148 24.38 -9.33 -40.22
CA SER A 148 25.76 -9.22 -39.72
C SER A 148 26.60 -10.50 -39.95
N GLN A 149 26.01 -11.55 -40.55
CA GLN A 149 26.62 -12.87 -40.76
C GLN A 149 27.22 -13.47 -39.48
N LYS A 150 26.52 -13.35 -38.35
CA LYS A 150 26.91 -13.92 -37.05
C LYS A 150 26.05 -15.15 -36.73
N PRO A 151 26.61 -16.26 -36.23
CA PRO A 151 25.80 -17.35 -35.71
C PRO A 151 25.01 -16.89 -34.47
N LEU A 152 23.80 -17.41 -34.30
CA LEU A 152 22.90 -17.05 -33.21
C LEU A 152 22.47 -18.31 -32.46
N ILE A 153 22.76 -18.39 -31.16
CA ILE A 153 22.33 -19.47 -30.29
C ILE A 153 21.11 -18.96 -29.50
N SER A 154 19.92 -19.39 -29.91
CA SER A 154 18.65 -18.92 -29.32
C SER A 154 18.06 -19.97 -28.39
N GLY A 155 17.88 -19.57 -27.13
CA GLY A 155 17.29 -20.36 -26.08
C GLY A 155 15.98 -19.75 -25.59
N SER A 156 15.08 -20.59 -25.10
CA SER A 156 13.87 -20.14 -24.39
C SER A 156 13.46 -21.14 -23.32
N ALA A 157 12.69 -20.69 -22.34
CA ALA A 157 12.09 -21.56 -21.32
C ALA A 157 10.75 -20.98 -20.86
N LEU A 158 9.77 -21.85 -20.61
CA LEU A 158 8.46 -21.48 -20.07
C LEU A 158 7.91 -22.65 -19.26
N ARG A 159 7.37 -22.40 -18.06
CA ARG A 159 6.92 -23.43 -17.11
C ARG A 159 8.00 -24.50 -16.86
N PHE A 160 7.81 -25.71 -17.38
CA PHE A 160 8.73 -26.85 -17.29
C PHE A 160 9.39 -27.19 -18.64
N GLU A 161 9.13 -26.42 -19.68
CA GLU A 161 9.64 -26.65 -21.03
C GLU A 161 10.80 -25.69 -21.36
N GLY A 162 11.79 -26.20 -22.08
CA GLY A 162 12.93 -25.45 -22.60
C GLY A 162 13.16 -25.74 -24.08
N GLN A 163 13.69 -24.77 -24.82
CA GLN A 163 13.99 -24.92 -26.25
C GLN A 163 15.36 -24.32 -26.60
N LEU A 164 16.05 -24.92 -27.56
CA LEU A 164 17.35 -24.45 -28.06
C LEU A 164 17.52 -24.72 -29.57
N THR A 165 18.09 -23.76 -30.30
CA THR A 165 18.53 -23.92 -31.70
C THR A 165 19.70 -23.00 -32.01
N VAL A 166 20.59 -23.42 -32.91
CA VAL A 166 21.63 -22.58 -33.51
C VAL A 166 21.20 -22.16 -34.93
N TYR A 167 21.05 -20.86 -35.14
CA TYR A 167 20.73 -20.24 -36.42
C TYR A 167 21.98 -19.61 -37.05
N HIS A 168 21.94 -19.38 -38.37
CA HIS A 168 22.96 -18.67 -39.16
C HIS A 168 24.37 -19.26 -39.19
N TYR A 169 24.61 -20.43 -38.56
CA TYR A 169 25.89 -21.14 -38.64
C TYR A 169 26.15 -21.72 -40.05
N ASN A 170 25.13 -22.31 -40.68
CA ASN A 170 25.17 -22.81 -42.06
C ASN A 170 24.33 -21.91 -42.97
N LYS A 171 24.84 -21.56 -44.16
CA LYS A 171 24.13 -20.67 -45.14
C LYS A 171 22.82 -21.25 -45.70
N GLU A 172 22.66 -22.56 -45.63
CA GLU A 172 21.47 -23.32 -46.05
C GLU A 172 20.51 -23.61 -44.88
N GLY A 173 20.96 -23.38 -43.65
CA GLY A 173 20.16 -23.58 -42.45
C GLY A 173 19.00 -22.58 -42.36
N PRO A 174 17.89 -22.94 -41.69
CA PRO A 174 16.82 -22.01 -41.43
C PRO A 174 17.30 -20.83 -40.57
N CYS A 175 16.59 -19.71 -40.68
CA CYS A 175 16.56 -18.69 -39.64
C CYS A 175 15.32 -18.90 -38.75
N TYR A 176 15.20 -18.17 -37.63
CA TYR A 176 14.03 -18.20 -36.76
C TYR A 176 12.71 -17.96 -37.53
N ARG A 177 12.72 -17.05 -38.51
CA ARG A 177 11.57 -16.79 -39.40
C ARG A 177 11.27 -17.89 -40.41
N CYS A 178 12.16 -18.86 -40.65
CA CYS A 178 11.80 -20.04 -41.42
C CYS A 178 10.89 -20.99 -40.63
N LEU A 179 10.91 -20.92 -39.30
CA LEU A 179 10.03 -21.67 -38.40
C LEU A 179 8.79 -20.85 -38.05
N PHE A 180 8.99 -19.56 -37.74
CA PHE A 180 7.95 -18.64 -37.26
C PHE A 180 7.93 -17.38 -38.17
N PRO A 181 7.26 -17.41 -39.34
CA PRO A 181 7.43 -16.36 -40.36
C PRO A 181 7.03 -14.95 -39.93
N GLN A 182 5.94 -14.83 -39.18
CA GLN A 182 5.42 -13.57 -38.66
C GLN A 182 5.50 -13.53 -37.14
N PRO A 183 5.88 -12.38 -36.54
CA PRO A 183 5.83 -12.23 -35.09
C PRO A 183 4.37 -12.24 -34.60
N PRO A 184 4.06 -12.97 -33.53
CA PRO A 184 2.73 -12.98 -32.91
C PRO A 184 2.37 -11.60 -32.32
N GLN A 185 1.08 -11.23 -32.38
CA GLN A 185 0.58 -9.95 -31.87
C GLN A 185 0.44 -9.89 -30.33
N THR A 186 0.36 -11.04 -29.66
CA THR A 186 0.36 -11.16 -28.20
C THR A 186 1.10 -12.44 -27.79
N VAL A 187 1.92 -12.40 -26.74
CA VAL A 187 2.63 -13.57 -26.22
C VAL A 187 2.72 -13.51 -24.71
N THR A 188 2.46 -14.65 -24.07
CA THR A 188 2.63 -14.84 -22.62
C THR A 188 4.11 -14.80 -22.24
N SER A 189 4.51 -13.87 -21.38
CA SER A 189 5.90 -13.78 -20.91
C SER A 189 6.25 -14.85 -19.86
N CYS A 190 7.54 -15.03 -19.55
CA CYS A 190 7.98 -15.86 -18.42
C CYS A 190 7.43 -15.36 -17.06
N ALA A 191 7.16 -14.06 -16.94
CA ALA A 191 6.60 -13.46 -15.73
C ALA A 191 5.08 -13.74 -15.58
N GLU A 192 4.37 -13.91 -16.70
CA GLU A 192 2.95 -14.24 -16.73
C GLU A 192 2.68 -15.76 -16.66
N GLY A 193 3.45 -16.55 -17.42
CA GLY A 193 3.25 -18.01 -17.52
C GLY A 193 3.94 -18.83 -16.42
N GLY A 194 4.87 -18.22 -15.69
CA GLY A 194 5.75 -18.88 -14.73
C GLY A 194 6.87 -19.69 -15.39
N VAL A 195 7.96 -19.93 -14.66
CA VAL A 195 9.06 -20.80 -15.11
C VAL A 195 9.77 -21.42 -13.91
N MET A 196 10.03 -22.72 -13.96
CA MET A 196 10.80 -23.44 -12.95
C MET A 196 12.29 -23.13 -13.15
N GLY A 197 12.95 -22.53 -12.15
CA GLY A 197 14.26 -21.87 -12.32
C GLY A 197 15.40 -22.76 -12.87
N VAL A 198 15.32 -24.07 -12.65
CA VAL A 198 16.28 -25.06 -13.19
C VAL A 198 16.19 -25.20 -14.72
N VAL A 199 15.04 -24.95 -15.33
CA VAL A 199 14.83 -25.13 -16.78
C VAL A 199 15.63 -24.13 -17.64
N PRO A 200 15.56 -22.80 -17.42
CA PRO A 200 16.48 -21.87 -18.08
C PRO A 200 17.93 -22.08 -17.61
N GLY A 201 18.15 -22.64 -16.41
CA GLY A 201 19.44 -23.18 -15.97
C GLY A 201 20.04 -24.17 -16.98
N ILE A 202 19.30 -25.22 -17.29
CA ILE A 202 19.69 -26.28 -18.23
C ILE A 202 19.86 -25.73 -19.64
N ILE A 203 18.90 -24.96 -20.15
CA ILE A 203 18.98 -24.40 -21.50
C ILE A 203 20.17 -23.44 -21.64
N GLY A 204 20.43 -22.57 -20.66
CA GLY A 204 21.58 -21.67 -20.70
C GLY A 204 22.93 -22.40 -20.65
N ASN A 205 23.03 -23.49 -19.89
CA ASN A 205 24.22 -24.35 -19.93
C ASN A 205 24.44 -24.98 -21.32
N LEU A 206 23.36 -25.38 -22.00
CA LEU A 206 23.44 -25.88 -23.38
C LEU A 206 23.76 -24.77 -24.39
N GLN A 207 23.32 -23.53 -24.16
CA GLN A 207 23.76 -22.36 -24.94
C GLN A 207 25.27 -22.12 -24.80
N ALA A 208 25.81 -22.22 -23.58
CA ALA A 208 27.26 -22.15 -23.35
C ALA A 208 28.03 -23.27 -24.05
N LEU A 209 27.53 -24.51 -24.01
CA LEU A 209 28.17 -25.65 -24.68
C LEU A 209 28.29 -25.43 -26.19
N GLU A 210 27.20 -25.01 -26.85
CA GLU A 210 27.23 -24.72 -28.28
C GLU A 210 28.12 -23.51 -28.60
N ALA A 211 28.16 -22.51 -27.72
CA ALA A 211 29.03 -21.34 -27.88
C ALA A 211 30.52 -21.70 -27.75
N ILE A 212 30.88 -22.54 -26.79
CA ILE A 212 32.24 -23.07 -26.63
C ILE A 212 32.64 -23.85 -27.88
N LYS A 213 31.76 -24.73 -28.38
CA LYS A 213 32.03 -25.55 -29.57
C LYS A 213 32.26 -24.68 -30.82
N ILE A 214 31.38 -23.73 -31.11
CA ILE A 214 31.55 -22.82 -32.26
C ILE A 214 32.85 -22.01 -32.12
N SER A 215 33.12 -21.48 -30.93
CA SER A 215 34.30 -20.64 -30.66
C SER A 215 35.62 -21.41 -30.72
N SER A 216 35.64 -22.70 -30.34
CA SER A 216 36.82 -23.57 -30.48
C SER A 216 37.01 -24.12 -31.89
N GLY A 217 36.03 -23.95 -32.80
CA GLY A 217 36.04 -24.49 -34.16
C GLY A 217 35.43 -25.89 -34.30
N MET A 218 34.79 -26.41 -33.25
CA MET A 218 33.98 -27.63 -33.29
C MET A 218 32.60 -27.37 -33.91
N LYS A 219 31.96 -28.41 -34.46
CA LYS A 219 30.62 -28.28 -35.05
C LYS A 219 29.54 -28.19 -33.96
N PRO A 220 28.61 -27.21 -34.00
CA PRO A 220 27.44 -27.17 -33.14
C PRO A 220 26.54 -28.41 -33.36
N SER A 221 25.88 -28.88 -32.30
CA SER A 221 24.93 -29.98 -32.35
C SER A 221 23.54 -29.54 -32.82
N TYR A 222 23.13 -28.31 -32.51
CA TYR A 222 21.76 -27.83 -32.73
C TYR A 222 21.62 -26.85 -33.91
N ALA A 223 22.58 -26.88 -34.85
CA ALA A 223 22.47 -26.14 -36.11
C ALA A 223 21.50 -26.85 -37.06
N GLY A 224 20.33 -26.24 -37.30
CA GLY A 224 19.24 -26.87 -38.06
C GLY A 224 18.47 -27.94 -37.29
N ILE A 225 18.62 -28.01 -35.96
CA ILE A 225 17.87 -28.90 -35.08
C ILE A 225 17.26 -28.08 -33.94
N LEU A 226 15.96 -28.23 -33.72
CA LEU A 226 15.28 -27.71 -32.54
C LEU A 226 15.31 -28.76 -31.43
N LEU A 227 16.09 -28.48 -30.39
CA LEU A 227 16.04 -29.22 -29.15
C LEU A 227 14.85 -28.73 -28.33
N LEU A 228 14.00 -29.66 -27.90
CA LEU A 228 12.97 -29.45 -26.89
C LEU A 228 13.35 -30.24 -25.63
N PHE A 229 13.27 -29.61 -24.48
CA PHE A 229 13.46 -30.22 -23.17
C PHE A 229 12.14 -30.14 -22.38
N ASP A 230 11.65 -31.28 -21.92
CA ASP A 230 10.52 -31.37 -21.00
C ASP A 230 11.03 -31.82 -19.63
N ALA A 231 11.01 -30.90 -18.66
CA ALA A 231 11.50 -31.16 -17.31
C ALA A 231 10.53 -31.97 -16.43
N LEU A 232 9.28 -32.20 -16.86
CA LEU A 232 8.35 -33.09 -16.14
C LEU A 232 8.68 -34.56 -16.40
N SER A 233 8.99 -34.90 -17.66
CA SER A 233 9.39 -36.26 -18.03
C SER A 233 10.91 -36.47 -18.10
N GLY A 234 11.70 -35.41 -17.97
CA GLY A 234 13.17 -35.42 -18.11
C GLY A 234 13.66 -35.64 -19.55
N ASN A 235 12.75 -35.62 -20.53
CA ASN A 235 13.05 -35.98 -21.91
C ASN A 235 13.65 -34.81 -22.72
N PHE A 236 14.66 -35.14 -23.52
CA PHE A 236 15.15 -34.30 -24.59
C PHE A 236 14.70 -34.85 -25.94
N ARG A 237 14.03 -34.03 -26.75
CA ARG A 237 13.59 -34.36 -28.11
C ARG A 237 14.31 -33.47 -29.10
N GLN A 238 14.82 -34.05 -30.18
CA GLN A 238 15.45 -33.30 -31.27
C GLN A 238 14.55 -33.35 -32.50
N ILE A 239 14.18 -32.18 -33.01
CA ILE A 239 13.36 -32.03 -34.22
C ILE A 239 14.26 -31.48 -35.33
N GLN A 240 14.44 -32.27 -36.38
CA GLN A 240 15.14 -31.81 -37.59
C GLN A 240 14.34 -30.67 -38.23
N LEU A 241 14.96 -29.51 -38.37
CA LEU A 241 14.33 -28.35 -39.00
C LEU A 241 14.44 -28.43 -40.51
N ARG A 242 13.44 -27.86 -41.20
CA ARG A 242 13.50 -27.65 -42.65
C ARG A 242 14.61 -26.65 -42.98
N ASN A 243 15.20 -26.80 -44.15
CA ASN A 243 16.19 -25.84 -44.66
C ASN A 243 15.58 -24.44 -44.86
N ARG A 244 16.46 -23.47 -45.09
CA ARG A 244 16.17 -22.09 -45.49
C ARG A 244 15.00 -22.00 -46.48
N GLN A 245 13.98 -21.21 -46.14
CA GLN A 245 12.80 -21.00 -46.99
C GLN A 245 13.05 -19.89 -48.01
N ASP A 246 12.83 -20.16 -49.30
CA ASP A 246 13.07 -19.24 -50.41
C ASP A 246 12.31 -17.91 -50.30
N ASN A 247 11.10 -17.95 -49.73
CA ASN A 247 10.20 -16.82 -49.54
C ASN A 247 10.37 -16.09 -48.19
N CYS A 248 11.38 -16.44 -47.38
CA CYS A 248 11.59 -15.81 -46.08
C CYS A 248 11.95 -14.33 -46.24
N ILE A 249 11.27 -13.43 -45.50
CA ILE A 249 11.51 -11.99 -45.62
C ILE A 249 12.91 -11.53 -45.12
N THR A 250 13.57 -12.35 -44.29
CA THR A 250 14.92 -12.08 -43.77
C THR A 250 16.00 -12.82 -44.55
N CYS A 251 15.85 -14.14 -44.76
CA CYS A 251 16.86 -14.96 -45.42
C CYS A 251 16.36 -15.62 -46.72
N GLY A 252 15.36 -15.09 -47.39
CA GLY A 252 14.90 -15.62 -48.68
C GLY A 252 15.88 -15.40 -49.82
N LYS A 253 15.41 -15.58 -51.05
CA LYS A 253 16.12 -15.13 -52.27
C LYS A 253 16.13 -13.61 -52.40
N ASN A 254 15.00 -12.98 -52.05
CA ASN A 254 14.79 -11.52 -52.08
C ASN A 254 14.47 -11.00 -50.66
N PRO A 255 15.46 -10.80 -49.78
CA PRO A 255 15.22 -10.35 -48.42
C PRO A 255 14.76 -8.89 -48.40
N THR A 256 13.65 -8.62 -47.69
CA THR A 256 13.07 -7.27 -47.54
C THR A 256 13.48 -6.58 -46.24
N ILE A 257 13.87 -7.36 -45.23
CA ILE A 257 14.51 -6.86 -44.01
C ILE A 257 15.99 -6.59 -44.31
N THR A 258 16.40 -5.33 -44.18
CA THR A 258 17.78 -4.87 -44.44
C THR A 258 18.23 -3.94 -43.33
N ARG A 259 19.53 -3.58 -43.27
CA ARG A 259 20.09 -2.66 -42.25
C ARG A 259 19.31 -1.34 -42.14
N ASN A 260 18.82 -0.81 -43.26
CA ASN A 260 18.10 0.47 -43.32
C ASN A 260 16.59 0.31 -43.08
N ASN A 261 16.08 -0.91 -43.00
CA ASN A 261 14.67 -1.26 -42.83
C ASN A 261 14.50 -2.36 -41.76
N LEU A 262 15.21 -2.21 -40.63
CA LEU A 262 14.98 -3.04 -39.45
C LEU A 262 13.65 -2.61 -38.81
N MET A 263 12.70 -3.55 -38.70
CA MET A 263 11.42 -3.27 -38.06
C MET A 263 11.61 -2.98 -36.56
N ASP A 264 10.87 -1.98 -36.08
CA ASP A 264 10.77 -1.66 -34.66
C ASP A 264 9.78 -2.64 -33.99
N TYR A 265 10.28 -3.81 -33.58
CA TYR A 265 9.44 -4.88 -33.02
C TYR A 265 8.76 -4.50 -31.70
N ASP A 266 9.31 -3.56 -30.92
CA ASP A 266 8.66 -3.00 -29.73
C ASP A 266 7.39 -2.21 -30.09
N LYS A 267 7.34 -1.59 -31.29
CA LYS A 267 6.13 -0.97 -31.84
C LYS A 267 5.22 -1.98 -32.56
N PHE A 268 5.79 -2.92 -33.32
CA PHE A 268 5.02 -3.84 -34.16
C PHE A 268 4.26 -4.90 -33.35
N CYS A 269 4.90 -5.51 -32.36
CA CYS A 269 4.30 -6.62 -31.60
C CYS A 269 3.38 -6.14 -30.46
N GLY A 270 3.14 -4.82 -30.34
CA GLY A 270 2.52 -4.19 -29.16
C GLY A 270 3.33 -4.31 -27.86
N SER A 271 4.36 -5.16 -27.85
CA SER A 271 5.17 -5.51 -26.70
C SER A 271 6.28 -4.47 -26.46
N LYS A 272 5.89 -3.35 -25.87
CA LYS A 272 6.78 -2.80 -24.82
C LYS A 272 7.01 -3.94 -23.83
N SER A 273 8.24 -4.41 -23.67
CA SER A 273 8.57 -5.44 -22.65
C SER A 273 8.65 -4.85 -21.23
N THR A 274 7.73 -3.92 -20.96
CA THR A 274 7.26 -3.43 -19.68
C THR A 274 5.75 -3.43 -19.86
N ASP A 275 5.06 -4.41 -19.27
CA ASP A 275 3.65 -4.74 -19.56
C ASP A 275 2.76 -3.49 -19.68
N SER A 276 2.51 -3.01 -20.90
CA SER A 276 1.45 -2.02 -21.16
C SER A 276 0.13 -2.73 -21.37
N PHE A 277 -0.21 -3.54 -20.38
CA PHE A 277 -1.58 -3.91 -20.06
C PHE A 277 -2.41 -2.61 -19.99
N VAL A 278 -3.33 -2.41 -20.93
CA VAL A 278 -4.27 -1.27 -20.91
C VAL A 278 -5.35 -1.60 -19.89
N PRO A 279 -5.41 -0.89 -18.74
CA PRO A 279 -6.38 -1.23 -17.71
C PRO A 279 -7.80 -1.02 -18.19
N LEU A 280 -8.72 -1.81 -17.62
CA LEU A 280 -10.14 -1.48 -17.69
C LEU A 280 -10.35 -0.08 -17.08
N SER A 281 -11.26 0.68 -17.68
CA SER A 281 -11.69 1.98 -17.17
C SER A 281 -12.43 1.82 -15.84
N THR A 282 -12.61 2.91 -15.08
CA THR A 282 -13.19 2.83 -13.73
C THR A 282 -14.64 2.34 -13.69
N ASP A 283 -15.36 2.43 -14.81
CA ASP A 283 -16.77 2.02 -14.89
C ASP A 283 -16.90 0.54 -15.25
N GLU A 284 -15.87 -0.02 -15.89
CA GLU A 284 -15.64 -1.45 -16.11
C GLU A 284 -15.03 -2.11 -14.85
N ARG A 285 -15.14 -1.44 -13.69
CA ARG A 285 -14.45 -1.76 -12.43
C ARG A 285 -15.31 -1.56 -11.16
N ILE A 286 -15.08 -2.41 -10.16
CA ILE A 286 -15.79 -2.48 -8.87
C ILE A 286 -14.80 -2.88 -7.79
N THR A 287 -14.80 -2.22 -6.63
CA THR A 287 -13.90 -2.56 -5.51
C THR A 287 -14.30 -3.84 -4.76
N CYS A 288 -13.39 -4.40 -3.95
CA CYS A 288 -13.73 -5.52 -3.05
C CYS A 288 -14.86 -5.13 -2.10
N GLU A 289 -14.88 -3.88 -1.65
CA GLU A 289 -15.83 -3.31 -0.73
C GLU A 289 -17.21 -3.12 -1.37
N GLU A 290 -17.26 -2.63 -2.62
CA GLU A 290 -18.49 -2.54 -3.41
C GLU A 290 -19.02 -3.95 -3.75
N TYR A 291 -18.16 -4.89 -4.16
CA TYR A 291 -18.57 -6.28 -4.39
C TYR A 291 -19.07 -6.96 -3.09
N GLN A 292 -18.45 -6.68 -1.95
CA GLN A 292 -18.90 -7.13 -0.64
C GLN A 292 -20.25 -6.53 -0.23
N GLN A 293 -20.61 -5.34 -0.73
CA GLN A 293 -21.95 -4.77 -0.57
C GLN A 293 -22.99 -5.51 -1.42
N ILE A 294 -22.65 -5.89 -2.66
CA ILE A 294 -23.52 -6.71 -3.53
C ILE A 294 -23.78 -8.09 -2.91
N LEU A 295 -22.74 -8.72 -2.34
CA LEU A 295 -22.90 -9.94 -1.53
C LEU A 295 -23.84 -9.75 -0.34
N LYS A 296 -23.73 -8.64 0.39
CA LYS A 296 -24.58 -8.34 1.55
C LYS A 296 -26.02 -7.94 1.18
N SER A 297 -26.24 -7.35 0.01
CA SER A 297 -27.57 -7.01 -0.50
C SER A 297 -28.33 -8.22 -1.06
N ASN A 298 -27.66 -9.38 -1.18
CA ASN A 298 -28.21 -10.63 -1.70
C ASN A 298 -28.75 -10.51 -3.14
N GLN A 299 -28.25 -9.55 -3.92
CA GLN A 299 -28.59 -9.38 -5.33
C GLN A 299 -28.09 -10.57 -6.16
N SER A 300 -28.88 -11.01 -7.14
CA SER A 300 -28.44 -12.08 -8.05
C SER A 300 -27.27 -11.60 -8.91
N HIS A 301 -26.16 -12.33 -8.85
CA HIS A 301 -24.95 -12.05 -9.61
C HIS A 301 -24.13 -13.33 -9.83
N LEU A 302 -23.20 -13.27 -10.77
CA LEU A 302 -22.23 -14.32 -11.05
C LEU A 302 -20.82 -13.81 -10.69
N LEU A 303 -20.08 -14.56 -9.88
CA LEU A 303 -18.65 -14.31 -9.64
C LEU A 303 -17.84 -15.43 -10.29
N ILE A 304 -16.91 -15.06 -11.17
CA ILE A 304 -16.02 -15.99 -11.87
C ILE A 304 -14.59 -15.80 -11.35
N ASP A 305 -14.05 -16.84 -10.72
CA ASP A 305 -12.64 -16.92 -10.36
C ASP A 305 -11.85 -17.46 -11.54
N VAL A 306 -10.96 -16.63 -12.08
CA VAL A 306 -10.22 -16.92 -13.31
C VAL A 306 -8.77 -17.34 -13.05
N ARG A 307 -8.44 -17.62 -11.79
CA ARG A 307 -7.15 -18.19 -11.40
C ARG A 307 -6.87 -19.52 -12.14
N PRO A 308 -5.61 -19.79 -12.51
CA PRO A 308 -5.21 -21.11 -13.01
C PRO A 308 -5.51 -22.24 -11.99
N PRO A 309 -5.74 -23.50 -12.41
CA PRO A 309 -6.10 -24.59 -11.51
C PRO A 309 -5.08 -24.83 -10.40
N GLU A 310 -3.79 -24.59 -10.69
CA GLU A 310 -2.68 -24.70 -9.75
C GLU A 310 -2.75 -23.66 -8.62
N GLN A 311 -3.46 -22.55 -8.83
CA GLN A 311 -3.68 -21.48 -7.85
C GLN A 311 -5.02 -21.63 -7.10
N MET A 312 -5.83 -22.63 -7.42
CA MET A 312 -7.11 -22.92 -6.73
C MET A 312 -6.93 -23.64 -5.38
N ASN A 313 -5.71 -24.10 -5.09
CA ASN A 313 -5.31 -24.61 -3.78
C ASN A 313 -5.05 -23.50 -2.74
N ILE A 314 -5.09 -22.22 -3.17
CA ILE A 314 -5.11 -21.05 -2.29
C ILE A 314 -6.59 -20.73 -1.98
N PRO A 315 -6.96 -20.32 -0.75
CA PRO A 315 -8.35 -20.04 -0.38
C PRO A 315 -9.17 -19.31 -1.45
N LYS A 316 -10.41 -19.75 -1.63
CA LYS A 316 -11.36 -19.24 -2.62
C LYS A 316 -12.60 -18.72 -1.93
N LEU A 317 -13.36 -17.89 -2.64
CA LEU A 317 -14.72 -17.52 -2.22
C LEU A 317 -15.66 -18.68 -2.59
N ASP A 318 -16.43 -19.18 -1.63
CA ASP A 318 -17.22 -20.41 -1.81
C ASP A 318 -18.33 -20.28 -2.86
N HIS A 319 -18.78 -19.06 -3.15
CA HIS A 319 -19.77 -18.72 -4.16
C HIS A 319 -19.17 -18.38 -5.55
N ALA A 320 -17.83 -18.47 -5.71
CA ALA A 320 -17.16 -18.20 -6.98
C ALA A 320 -17.09 -19.44 -7.88
N TYR A 321 -17.46 -19.28 -9.15
CA TYR A 321 -17.34 -20.32 -10.18
C TYR A 321 -15.94 -20.27 -10.79
N SER A 322 -15.24 -21.41 -10.81
CA SER A 322 -13.85 -21.49 -11.29
C SER A 322 -13.81 -21.72 -12.81
N ILE A 323 -13.56 -20.67 -13.59
CA ILE A 323 -13.34 -20.76 -15.04
C ILE A 323 -12.11 -19.95 -15.43
N THR A 324 -11.02 -20.64 -15.77
CA THR A 324 -9.72 -20.01 -16.05
C THR A 324 -9.77 -19.14 -17.30
N VAL A 325 -8.95 -18.08 -17.37
CA VAL A 325 -8.83 -17.24 -18.59
C VAL A 325 -8.46 -18.06 -19.83
N ALA A 326 -7.67 -19.13 -19.66
CA ALA A 326 -7.31 -20.04 -20.74
C ALA A 326 -8.54 -20.82 -21.26
N ALA A 327 -9.37 -21.34 -20.37
CA ALA A 327 -10.64 -21.99 -20.75
C ALA A 327 -11.59 -21.01 -21.44
N MET A 328 -11.70 -19.76 -20.97
CA MET A 328 -12.49 -18.71 -21.62
C MET A 328 -11.98 -18.33 -23.02
N SER A 329 -10.73 -18.64 -23.35
CA SER A 329 -10.18 -18.38 -24.69
C SER A 329 -10.60 -19.46 -25.71
N GLU A 330 -11.21 -20.55 -25.26
CA GLU A 330 -11.70 -21.68 -26.07
C GLU A 330 -13.24 -21.68 -26.13
N PRO A 331 -13.87 -22.13 -27.24
CA PRO A 331 -15.33 -22.13 -27.39
C PRO A 331 -16.06 -22.85 -26.24
N ASN A 332 -15.57 -24.04 -25.86
CA ASN A 332 -16.14 -24.86 -24.79
C ASN A 332 -16.22 -24.15 -23.42
N GLY A 333 -15.30 -23.22 -23.13
CA GLY A 333 -15.29 -22.46 -21.88
C GLY A 333 -16.25 -21.26 -21.91
N MET A 334 -16.46 -20.66 -23.09
CA MET A 334 -17.54 -19.68 -23.27
C MET A 334 -18.92 -20.35 -23.21
N ASP A 335 -19.09 -21.53 -23.80
CA ASP A 335 -20.32 -22.33 -23.67
C ASP A 335 -20.59 -22.74 -22.20
N GLN A 336 -19.55 -22.85 -21.37
CA GLN A 336 -19.70 -23.06 -19.92
C GLN A 336 -20.20 -21.79 -19.22
N ILE A 337 -19.71 -20.60 -19.59
CA ILE A 337 -20.18 -19.32 -19.05
C ILE A 337 -21.62 -19.04 -19.48
N ASP A 338 -21.97 -19.26 -20.76
CA ASP A 338 -23.33 -19.06 -21.25
C ASP A 338 -24.33 -19.97 -20.50
N ARG A 339 -23.97 -21.22 -20.20
CA ARG A 339 -24.77 -22.11 -19.34
C ARG A 339 -24.90 -21.60 -17.89
N LEU A 340 -23.83 -21.09 -17.29
CA LEU A 340 -23.90 -20.49 -15.95
C LEU A 340 -24.75 -19.21 -15.92
N ILE A 341 -24.74 -18.42 -16.99
CA ILE A 341 -25.62 -17.26 -17.15
C ILE A 341 -27.08 -17.70 -17.24
N GLU A 342 -27.39 -18.72 -18.05
CA GLU A 342 -28.75 -19.30 -18.12
C GLU A 342 -29.22 -19.90 -16.78
N GLU A 343 -28.34 -20.62 -16.07
CA GLU A 343 -28.64 -21.24 -14.77
C GLU A 343 -28.87 -20.18 -13.68
N LYS A 344 -28.06 -19.11 -13.66
CA LYS A 344 -28.09 -18.08 -12.61
C LYS A 344 -29.16 -17.01 -12.81
N PHE A 345 -29.56 -16.75 -14.07
CA PHE A 345 -30.42 -15.62 -14.43
C PHE A 345 -31.61 -15.96 -15.36
N GLY A 346 -31.88 -17.23 -15.62
CA GLY A 346 -33.07 -17.70 -16.34
C GLY A 346 -33.11 -17.43 -17.85
N LYS A 347 -34.03 -18.11 -18.56
CA LYS A 347 -34.25 -17.95 -20.01
C LYS A 347 -35.25 -16.87 -20.40
N GLN A 348 -36.11 -16.46 -19.48
CA GLN A 348 -37.09 -15.40 -19.64
C GLN A 348 -37.25 -14.69 -18.30
N ASP A 349 -36.62 -13.53 -18.17
CA ASP A 349 -36.82 -12.61 -17.04
C ASP A 349 -37.07 -11.22 -17.63
N GLN A 350 -38.19 -10.60 -17.25
CA GLN A 350 -38.65 -9.30 -17.77
C GLN A 350 -38.21 -8.13 -16.88
N ASP A 351 -37.08 -8.28 -16.20
CA ASP A 351 -36.53 -7.23 -15.33
C ASP A 351 -35.48 -6.40 -16.11
N ASP A 352 -35.70 -5.09 -16.22
CA ASP A 352 -34.82 -4.13 -16.90
C ASP A 352 -33.49 -3.88 -16.15
N SER A 353 -33.21 -4.63 -15.08
CA SER A 353 -32.00 -4.50 -14.28
C SER A 353 -30.80 -5.24 -14.90
N LYS A 354 -29.64 -4.57 -14.97
CA LYS A 354 -28.42 -5.18 -15.52
C LYS A 354 -27.94 -6.32 -14.63
N LYS A 355 -27.73 -7.49 -15.23
CA LYS A 355 -27.27 -8.70 -14.53
C LYS A 355 -25.77 -8.60 -14.24
N GLY A 356 -25.38 -8.69 -12.96
CA GLY A 356 -24.00 -8.46 -12.52
C GLY A 356 -23.08 -9.66 -12.76
N ILE A 357 -21.99 -9.47 -13.51
CA ILE A 357 -20.95 -10.49 -13.72
C ILE A 357 -19.59 -9.94 -13.27
N TYR A 358 -18.97 -10.59 -12.30
CA TYR A 358 -17.75 -10.11 -11.65
C TYR A 358 -16.61 -11.10 -11.86
N PHE A 359 -15.39 -10.58 -12.02
CA PHE A 359 -14.20 -11.38 -12.21
C PHE A 359 -13.21 -11.18 -11.08
N ILE A 360 -12.68 -12.27 -10.53
CA ILE A 360 -11.63 -12.24 -9.51
C ILE A 360 -10.41 -13.04 -9.95
N CYS A 361 -9.23 -12.52 -9.63
CA CYS A 361 -7.97 -13.24 -9.72
C CYS A 361 -6.98 -12.73 -8.66
N ARG A 362 -5.82 -13.38 -8.53
CA ARG A 362 -4.83 -13.06 -7.48
C ARG A 362 -4.31 -11.62 -7.47
N ARG A 363 -4.32 -10.90 -8.61
CA ARG A 363 -3.68 -9.57 -8.77
C ARG A 363 -4.43 -8.60 -9.71
N GLY A 364 -5.71 -8.82 -10.00
CA GLY A 364 -6.49 -7.99 -10.93
C GLY A 364 -6.14 -8.12 -12.43
N PHE A 365 -4.97 -8.62 -12.83
CA PHE A 365 -4.58 -8.68 -14.26
C PHE A 365 -5.37 -9.71 -15.07
N ALA A 366 -5.48 -10.95 -14.57
CA ALA A 366 -6.16 -12.03 -15.28
C ALA A 366 -7.69 -11.82 -15.35
N SER A 367 -8.30 -11.21 -14.33
CA SER A 367 -9.72 -10.86 -14.29
C SER A 367 -10.07 -9.80 -15.34
N GLN A 368 -9.21 -8.81 -15.54
CA GLN A 368 -9.39 -7.83 -16.62
C GLN A 368 -9.23 -8.42 -18.03
N LYS A 369 -8.42 -9.48 -18.21
CA LYS A 369 -8.35 -10.22 -19.48
C LYS A 369 -9.60 -11.06 -19.71
N ALA A 370 -10.11 -11.72 -18.67
CA ALA A 370 -11.37 -12.47 -18.72
C ALA A 370 -12.57 -11.57 -19.04
N TYR A 371 -12.63 -10.39 -18.42
CA TYR A 371 -13.60 -9.34 -18.76
C TYR A 371 -13.63 -9.08 -20.27
N ARG A 372 -12.48 -8.79 -20.90
CA ARG A 372 -12.42 -8.42 -22.32
C ARG A 372 -12.88 -9.57 -23.23
N LEU A 373 -12.54 -10.81 -22.88
CA LEU A 373 -13.00 -12.00 -23.60
C LEU A 373 -14.53 -12.14 -23.53
N LEU A 374 -15.13 -11.97 -22.34
CA LEU A 374 -16.59 -12.08 -22.18
C LEU A 374 -17.33 -10.88 -22.81
N GLU A 375 -16.78 -9.67 -22.70
CA GLU A 375 -17.28 -8.46 -23.37
C GLU A 375 -17.38 -8.67 -24.89
N GLU A 376 -16.32 -9.21 -25.51
CA GLU A 376 -16.29 -9.47 -26.95
C GLU A 376 -17.30 -10.57 -27.35
N HIS A 377 -17.42 -11.63 -26.55
CA HIS A 377 -18.39 -12.72 -26.76
C HIS A 377 -19.83 -12.23 -26.68
N LEU A 378 -20.20 -11.52 -25.61
CA LEU A 378 -21.54 -10.96 -25.42
C LEU A 378 -21.87 -9.87 -26.44
N ARG A 379 -20.89 -9.08 -26.89
CA ARG A 379 -21.07 -8.10 -27.97
C ARG A 379 -21.34 -8.77 -29.32
N LYS A 380 -20.68 -9.90 -29.63
CA LYS A 380 -20.99 -10.72 -30.82
C LYS A 380 -22.39 -11.36 -30.77
N GLN A 381 -22.88 -11.69 -29.57
CA GLN A 381 -24.25 -12.18 -29.37
C GLN A 381 -25.33 -11.08 -29.28
N GLY A 382 -24.95 -9.78 -29.30
CA GLY A 382 -25.89 -8.67 -29.13
C GLY A 382 -26.49 -8.53 -27.73
N LYS A 383 -25.86 -9.14 -26.70
CA LYS A 383 -26.37 -9.21 -25.32
C LYS A 383 -25.66 -8.28 -24.33
N ILE A 384 -24.63 -7.54 -24.77
CA ILE A 384 -23.73 -6.80 -23.88
C ILE A 384 -24.46 -5.77 -22.98
N ASP A 385 -25.53 -5.15 -23.47
CA ASP A 385 -26.28 -4.14 -22.72
C ASP A 385 -27.08 -4.70 -21.54
N SER A 386 -27.35 -6.02 -21.53
CA SER A 386 -28.06 -6.73 -20.45
C SER A 386 -27.23 -7.01 -19.21
N PHE A 387 -25.91 -6.75 -19.24
CA PHE A 387 -24.98 -7.11 -18.16
C PHE A 387 -24.19 -5.89 -17.65
N ASP A 388 -23.84 -5.93 -16.35
CA ASP A 388 -22.92 -4.99 -15.70
C ASP A 388 -21.69 -5.78 -15.26
N ILE A 389 -20.53 -5.50 -15.86
CA ILE A 389 -19.32 -6.31 -15.73
C ILE A 389 -18.19 -5.48 -15.11
N LYS A 390 -17.54 -5.95 -14.03
CA LYS A 390 -16.58 -5.12 -13.25
C LYS A 390 -15.44 -5.88 -12.52
N ASP A 391 -14.30 -5.19 -12.29
CA ASP A 391 -13.03 -5.65 -11.64
C ASP A 391 -12.32 -4.62 -10.67
N VAL A 392 -11.45 -5.02 -9.72
CA VAL A 392 -11.07 -4.27 -8.46
C VAL A 392 -9.72 -3.48 -8.44
N ILE A 393 -9.66 -2.23 -7.90
CA ILE A 393 -8.42 -1.42 -7.61
C ILE A 393 -8.54 -0.31 -6.50
N GLY A 394 -7.41 0.14 -5.90
CA GLY A 394 -7.26 1.37 -5.07
C GLY A 394 -5.87 2.11 -5.09
N ASP A 395 -5.77 3.18 -4.26
CA ASP A 395 -4.63 3.70 -3.43
C ASP A 395 -3.27 4.30 -3.97
N THR A 396 -2.76 5.40 -3.32
CA THR A 396 -1.40 6.04 -3.34
C THR A 396 -0.59 6.13 -2.00
N HIS A 397 0.26 7.16 -1.77
CA HIS A 397 1.63 7.15 -1.14
C HIS A 397 2.71 6.50 -2.02
N PHE A 398 3.79 7.20 -2.41
CA PHE A 398 4.90 6.56 -3.15
C PHE A 398 5.69 5.60 -2.27
N SER A 399 5.54 4.30 -2.55
CA SER A 399 6.10 3.21 -1.77
C SER A 399 7.06 2.38 -2.62
N CYS A 400 8.22 2.02 -2.09
CA CYS A 400 9.09 1.02 -2.71
C CYS A 400 8.50 -0.40 -2.67
N PHE A 401 7.51 -0.63 -1.79
CA PHE A 401 7.05 -1.98 -1.42
C PHE A 401 5.58 -2.25 -1.77
N ARG A 402 4.76 -1.20 -1.92
CA ARG A 402 3.31 -1.30 -2.18
C ARG A 402 2.96 -0.59 -3.49
N GLU A 403 1.93 -1.09 -4.17
CA GLU A 403 1.25 -0.56 -5.37
C GLU A 403 2.00 0.48 -6.24
N LYS A 404 2.31 0.14 -7.49
CA LYS A 404 3.14 1.01 -8.36
C LYS A 404 2.37 2.08 -9.14
N ASN A 405 1.04 1.94 -9.27
CA ASN A 405 0.18 2.78 -10.14
C ASN A 405 0.08 4.24 -9.67
N ARG A 406 0.46 4.46 -8.41
CA ARG A 406 0.47 5.70 -7.64
C ARG A 406 1.16 6.84 -8.37
N LYS A 407 2.33 6.53 -8.94
CA LYS A 407 3.16 7.43 -9.75
C LYS A 407 2.49 7.79 -11.07
N SER A 408 1.99 6.78 -11.80
CA SER A 408 1.31 7.00 -13.07
C SER A 408 0.02 7.80 -12.90
N ASP A 409 -0.73 7.62 -11.82
CA ASP A 409 -1.99 8.33 -11.60
C ASP A 409 -1.76 9.82 -11.34
N LEU A 410 -0.76 10.20 -10.52
CA LEU A 410 -0.44 11.62 -10.31
C LEU A 410 0.11 12.27 -11.58
N ILE A 411 0.99 11.58 -12.32
CA ILE A 411 1.48 12.08 -13.62
C ILE A 411 0.32 12.23 -14.62
N ASN A 412 -0.60 11.26 -14.69
CA ASN A 412 -1.76 11.34 -15.57
C ASN A 412 -2.72 12.47 -15.15
N TYR A 413 -2.94 12.70 -13.86
CA TYR A 413 -3.68 13.86 -13.37
C TYR A 413 -3.01 15.19 -13.78
N CYS A 414 -1.69 15.31 -13.57
CA CYS A 414 -0.89 16.46 -13.99
C CYS A 414 -0.90 16.70 -15.51
N LYS A 415 -1.01 15.63 -16.30
CA LYS A 415 -1.08 15.69 -17.77
C LYS A 415 -2.48 16.00 -18.30
N ASN A 416 -3.51 15.44 -17.68
CA ASN A 416 -4.86 15.37 -18.24
C ASN A 416 -5.87 16.32 -17.60
N ILE A 417 -5.70 16.68 -16.32
CA ILE A 417 -6.67 17.47 -15.54
C ILE A 417 -6.08 18.82 -15.15
N LEU A 418 -4.84 18.83 -14.66
CA LEU A 418 -4.17 20.05 -14.21
C LEU A 418 -4.07 21.16 -15.29
N PRO A 419 -3.88 20.86 -16.60
CA PRO A 419 -3.89 21.89 -17.64
C PRO A 419 -5.29 22.42 -17.98
N ILE A 420 -6.35 21.68 -17.63
CA ILE A 420 -7.74 22.11 -17.79
C ILE A 420 -8.11 23.10 -16.67
N ILE A 421 -7.73 22.79 -15.43
CA ILE A 421 -7.95 23.67 -14.26
C ILE A 421 -7.05 24.91 -14.33
N ASN A 422 -5.80 24.72 -14.79
CA ASN A 422 -4.74 25.74 -14.86
C ASN A 422 -4.59 26.58 -13.57
N PRO A 423 -4.35 25.95 -12.40
CA PRO A 423 -4.27 26.66 -11.13
C PRO A 423 -2.97 27.47 -11.01
N SER A 424 -3.02 28.61 -10.31
CA SER A 424 -1.82 29.41 -10.00
C SER A 424 -0.90 28.73 -8.97
N VAL A 425 -1.49 27.93 -8.07
CA VAL A 425 -0.78 27.24 -6.97
C VAL A 425 -1.37 25.85 -6.79
N LEU A 426 -0.52 24.85 -6.60
CA LEU A 426 -0.87 23.51 -6.11
C LEU A 426 -0.23 23.32 -4.74
N ILE A 427 -1.04 22.90 -3.76
CA ILE A 427 -0.60 22.65 -2.38
C ILE A 427 -0.71 21.15 -2.10
N LEU A 428 0.37 20.55 -1.61
CA LEU A 428 0.43 19.17 -1.14
C LEU A 428 0.49 19.15 0.39
N THR A 429 -0.55 18.60 1.04
CA THR A 429 -0.73 18.59 2.50
C THR A 429 -0.69 17.18 3.13
N GLY A 430 -0.77 16.13 2.32
CA GLY A 430 -0.58 14.74 2.78
C GLY A 430 0.88 14.31 2.77
N ASP A 431 1.17 13.14 3.32
CA ASP A 431 2.50 12.53 3.24
C ASP A 431 2.97 12.36 1.78
N ILE A 432 4.22 12.72 1.53
CA ILE A 432 4.88 12.60 0.22
C ILE A 432 5.36 11.16 -0.01
N THR A 433 5.90 10.53 1.03
CA THR A 433 6.47 9.17 1.02
C THR A 433 5.64 8.20 1.88
N ASP A 434 5.66 6.89 1.57
CA ASP A 434 5.00 5.88 2.42
C ASP A 434 5.84 5.64 3.69
N ALA A 435 7.17 5.72 3.58
CA ALA A 435 8.12 5.49 4.67
C ALA A 435 7.82 4.22 5.50
N ARG A 436 7.23 3.20 4.86
CA ARG A 436 6.93 1.87 5.41
C ARG A 436 8.02 0.92 4.98
N SER A 437 8.46 0.09 5.91
CA SER A 437 9.36 -1.02 5.61
C SER A 437 8.64 -2.15 4.87
N ARG A 438 9.42 -3.17 4.47
CA ARG A 438 8.88 -4.45 3.96
C ARG A 438 7.91 -5.13 4.95
N TYR A 439 7.98 -4.81 6.24
CA TYR A 439 7.07 -5.31 7.28
C TYR A 439 6.01 -4.24 7.65
N PRO A 440 4.75 -4.61 7.94
CA PRO A 440 3.64 -3.65 8.04
C PRO A 440 3.80 -2.52 9.06
N LEU A 441 4.48 -2.81 10.18
CA LEU A 441 4.64 -1.94 11.35
C LEU A 441 5.97 -1.19 11.41
N GLY A 442 6.96 -1.58 10.60
CA GLY A 442 8.25 -0.90 10.56
C GLY A 442 8.20 0.32 9.65
N SER A 443 8.87 1.41 10.05
CA SER A 443 9.05 2.61 9.24
C SER A 443 10.53 2.92 8.99
N ASP A 444 10.84 3.36 7.77
CA ASP A 444 12.16 3.89 7.41
C ASP A 444 12.10 4.88 6.23
N GLN A 445 13.17 5.65 6.04
CA GLN A 445 13.29 6.65 4.98
C GLN A 445 14.01 6.08 3.75
N TYR A 446 13.29 5.95 2.63
CA TYR A 446 13.82 5.36 1.40
C TYR A 446 14.17 6.44 0.37
N HIS A 447 15.46 6.56 0.04
CA HIS A 447 15.96 7.53 -0.94
C HIS A 447 15.28 7.40 -2.32
N GLN A 448 14.85 6.20 -2.70
CA GLN A 448 14.11 5.95 -3.94
C GLN A 448 12.71 6.61 -3.94
N GLU A 449 12.03 6.73 -2.80
CA GLU A 449 10.71 7.39 -2.70
C GLU A 449 10.86 8.90 -2.96
N TRP A 450 11.93 9.51 -2.45
CA TRP A 450 12.28 10.90 -2.72
C TRP A 450 12.72 11.18 -4.16
N LEU A 451 13.49 10.27 -4.77
CA LEU A 451 13.81 10.35 -6.20
C LEU A 451 12.53 10.26 -7.05
N MET A 452 11.60 9.35 -6.69
CA MET A 452 10.30 9.24 -7.36
C MET A 452 9.47 10.52 -7.21
N TYR A 453 9.43 11.13 -6.02
CA TYR A 453 8.76 12.42 -5.81
C TYR A 453 9.34 13.53 -6.71
N ARG A 454 10.67 13.70 -6.72
CA ARG A 454 11.34 14.71 -7.54
C ARG A 454 11.05 14.52 -9.03
N GLU A 455 11.05 13.28 -9.52
CA GLU A 455 10.68 12.96 -10.90
C GLU A 455 9.22 13.34 -11.20
N VAL A 456 8.27 13.02 -10.32
CA VAL A 456 6.85 13.35 -10.50
C VAL A 456 6.63 14.86 -10.48
N MET A 457 7.21 15.57 -9.52
CA MET A 457 7.12 17.03 -9.44
C MET A 457 7.69 17.69 -10.70
N ALA A 458 8.87 17.26 -11.16
CA ALA A 458 9.49 17.77 -12.37
C ALA A 458 8.66 17.46 -13.64
N GLU A 459 8.03 16.28 -13.72
CA GLU A 459 7.14 15.93 -14.84
C GLU A 459 5.84 16.76 -14.81
N CYS A 460 5.22 16.91 -13.63
CA CYS A 460 4.01 17.71 -13.45
C CYS A 460 4.22 19.18 -13.83
N LEU A 461 5.36 19.77 -13.45
CA LEU A 461 5.69 21.16 -13.78
C LEU A 461 5.91 21.40 -15.28
N LYS A 462 6.20 20.37 -16.10
CA LYS A 462 6.24 20.53 -17.57
C LYS A 462 4.87 20.87 -18.16
N TYR A 463 3.79 20.35 -17.56
CA TYR A 463 2.42 20.55 -18.05
C TYR A 463 1.80 21.87 -17.56
N ASN A 464 2.31 22.46 -16.47
CA ASN A 464 1.98 23.83 -16.10
C ASN A 464 3.18 24.58 -15.49
N PRO A 465 4.09 25.13 -16.31
CA PRO A 465 5.32 25.78 -15.83
C PRO A 465 5.11 27.07 -15.03
N LYS A 466 3.91 27.67 -15.10
CA LYS A 466 3.57 28.91 -14.37
C LYS A 466 2.97 28.65 -12.98
N MET A 467 2.50 27.43 -12.73
CA MET A 467 1.94 27.03 -11.43
C MET A 467 3.06 26.92 -10.39
N LYS A 468 2.84 27.50 -9.21
CA LYS A 468 3.72 27.23 -8.06
C LYS A 468 3.32 25.92 -7.39
N TRP A 469 4.26 24.98 -7.30
CA TRP A 469 4.15 23.81 -6.43
C TRP A 469 4.60 24.20 -5.01
N LEU A 470 3.77 23.91 -4.01
CA LEU A 470 4.04 24.11 -2.58
C LEU A 470 3.79 22.78 -1.84
N ASP A 471 4.79 22.31 -1.10
CA ASP A 471 4.72 21.10 -0.28
C ASP A 471 4.91 21.44 1.21
N ILE A 472 4.34 20.63 2.09
CA ILE A 472 4.59 20.67 3.54
C ILE A 472 4.89 19.25 4.01
N ARG A 473 5.81 19.09 4.96
CA ARG A 473 6.23 17.78 5.47
C ARG A 473 5.07 17.02 6.14
N GLY A 474 4.89 15.75 5.75
CA GLY A 474 4.02 14.81 6.44
C GLY A 474 4.69 14.09 7.62
N ASN A 475 3.91 13.39 8.44
CA ASN A 475 4.47 12.66 9.57
C ASN A 475 5.30 11.43 9.13
N HIS A 476 5.09 10.92 7.92
CA HIS A 476 5.92 9.90 7.29
C HIS A 476 7.27 10.44 6.85
N ASP A 477 7.20 11.56 6.13
CA ASP A 477 8.35 12.32 5.64
C ASP A 477 9.24 12.85 6.77
N SER A 478 8.71 12.89 8.00
CA SER A 478 9.41 13.41 9.17
C SER A 478 10.49 12.49 9.75
N PHE A 479 10.44 11.20 9.41
CA PHE A 479 11.23 10.18 10.09
C PHE A 479 12.75 10.31 9.87
N ASN A 480 13.57 9.90 10.85
CA ASN A 480 15.05 9.87 10.80
C ASN A 480 15.77 11.21 10.49
N SER A 481 15.08 12.35 10.54
CA SER A 481 15.62 13.65 10.12
C SER A 481 16.55 14.34 11.14
N TYR A 482 17.45 13.59 11.79
CA TYR A 482 18.31 14.08 12.89
C TYR A 482 19.75 14.42 12.47
N ASN A 483 20.25 13.84 11.36
CA ASN A 483 21.62 14.05 10.86
C ASN A 483 21.61 14.68 9.45
N ASP A 484 22.79 15.10 8.96
CA ASP A 484 23.04 15.79 7.67
C ASP A 484 22.42 15.12 6.42
N TYR A 485 22.06 13.84 6.50
CA TYR A 485 21.35 13.10 5.44
C TYR A 485 19.83 13.16 5.58
N ASN A 486 19.27 14.36 5.71
CA ASN A 486 17.82 14.57 5.69
C ASN A 486 17.31 14.62 4.24
N ASN A 487 16.89 13.47 3.70
CA ASN A 487 16.37 13.38 2.32
C ASN A 487 15.29 14.43 2.05
N PHE A 488 14.38 14.70 3.00
CA PHE A 488 13.35 15.72 2.84
C PHE A 488 13.92 17.07 2.35
N LEU A 489 14.96 17.58 3.01
CA LEU A 489 15.54 18.89 2.69
C LEU A 489 16.18 18.95 1.29
N ASN A 490 16.62 17.80 0.77
CA ASN A 490 17.26 17.70 -0.54
C ASN A 490 16.27 17.61 -1.71
N TYR A 491 14.97 17.40 -1.44
CA TYR A 491 13.99 17.05 -2.46
C TYR A 491 12.70 17.88 -2.48
N THR A 492 12.37 18.61 -1.40
CA THR A 492 11.15 19.43 -1.31
C THR A 492 11.35 20.89 -1.69
N ILE A 493 10.24 21.60 -1.91
CA ILE A 493 10.26 23.05 -2.11
C ILE A 493 10.27 23.79 -0.77
N GLN A 494 9.71 23.20 0.30
CA GLN A 494 9.79 23.69 1.68
C GLN A 494 11.22 24.11 2.10
N SER A 495 12.25 23.31 1.80
CA SER A 495 13.65 23.66 2.15
C SER A 495 14.23 24.84 1.34
N ASN A 496 13.69 25.11 0.16
CA ASN A 496 14.04 26.29 -0.64
C ASN A 496 13.30 27.56 -0.15
N LEU A 497 12.29 27.41 0.70
CA LEU A 497 11.45 28.50 1.22
C LEU A 497 11.64 28.75 2.74
N SER A 498 12.20 27.81 3.50
CA SER A 498 12.63 28.00 4.89
C SER A 498 14.08 27.60 5.11
N SER A 499 14.88 28.49 5.70
CA SER A 499 16.29 28.26 6.01
C SER A 499 16.55 27.14 7.03
N ASP A 500 15.55 26.84 7.86
CA ASP A 500 15.56 25.73 8.83
C ASP A 500 14.78 24.49 8.33
N GLY A 501 14.22 24.56 7.13
CA GLY A 501 13.40 23.50 6.55
C GLY A 501 12.05 23.24 7.23
N LYS A 502 11.61 24.06 8.20
CA LYS A 502 10.29 23.99 8.85
C LYS A 502 9.28 24.94 8.16
N SER A 503 8.37 25.55 8.94
CA SER A 503 7.28 26.41 8.47
C SER A 503 7.78 27.57 7.60
N TYR A 504 7.01 27.95 6.58
CA TYR A 504 7.38 29.01 5.64
C TYR A 504 6.20 29.86 5.19
N ARG A 505 6.52 31.02 4.60
CA ARG A 505 5.58 31.94 3.95
C ARG A 505 5.94 32.08 2.47
N TYR A 506 4.93 32.07 1.61
CA TYR A 506 5.06 32.36 0.18
C TYR A 506 3.96 33.35 -0.24
N GLU A 507 4.26 34.33 -1.09
CA GLU A 507 3.28 35.29 -1.61
C GLU A 507 3.24 35.24 -3.14
N ILE A 508 2.04 35.32 -3.72
CA ILE A 508 1.83 35.60 -5.14
C ILE A 508 1.12 36.93 -5.32
N LYS A 509 1.41 37.58 -6.45
CA LYS A 509 0.61 38.68 -6.98
C LYS A 509 -0.12 38.18 -8.23
N SER A 510 -1.44 38.34 -8.28
CA SER A 510 -2.26 37.99 -9.44
C SER A 510 -2.24 39.08 -10.51
N ASP A 511 -2.66 38.72 -11.73
CA ASP A 511 -2.69 39.61 -12.89
C ASP A 511 -3.59 40.85 -12.68
N ASP A 512 -4.59 40.75 -11.81
CA ASP A 512 -5.48 41.86 -11.40
C ASP A 512 -4.92 42.71 -10.24
N GLY A 513 -3.66 42.46 -9.84
CA GLY A 513 -2.92 43.25 -8.85
C GLY A 513 -3.11 42.83 -7.39
N ASN A 514 -4.04 41.92 -7.09
CA ASN A 514 -4.23 41.41 -5.73
C ASN A 514 -3.02 40.58 -5.25
N ARG A 515 -2.80 40.54 -3.93
CA ARG A 515 -1.77 39.74 -3.26
C ARG A 515 -2.39 38.61 -2.44
N TYR A 516 -1.83 37.41 -2.54
CA TYR A 516 -2.30 36.24 -1.79
C TYR A 516 -1.10 35.60 -1.06
N SER A 517 -1.18 35.52 0.27
CA SER A 517 -0.18 34.85 1.10
C SER A 517 -0.57 33.40 1.37
N PHE A 518 0.44 32.55 1.44
CA PHE A 518 0.38 31.11 1.71
C PHE A 518 1.31 30.82 2.87
N ILE A 519 0.79 30.35 4.00
CA ILE A 519 1.57 30.00 5.19
C ILE A 519 1.51 28.48 5.38
N GLY A 520 2.64 27.82 5.12
CA GLY A 520 2.84 26.40 5.40
C GLY A 520 3.33 26.24 6.83
N ALA A 521 2.54 25.59 7.68
CA ALA A 521 2.80 25.39 9.10
C ALA A 521 3.20 23.94 9.37
N ASP A 522 4.48 23.72 9.65
CA ASP A 522 5.06 22.39 9.88
C ASP A 522 5.00 22.04 11.38
N ALA A 523 4.03 21.20 11.74
CA ALA A 523 3.87 20.69 13.10
C ALA A 523 4.57 19.34 13.33
N CYS A 524 5.41 18.85 12.41
CA CYS A 524 6.11 17.57 12.61
C CYS A 524 7.05 17.63 13.82
N LEU A 525 7.07 16.56 14.61
CA LEU A 525 7.98 16.41 15.73
C LEU A 525 9.45 16.45 15.25
N TYR A 526 10.31 17.04 16.08
CA TYR A 526 11.74 17.06 15.88
C TYR A 526 12.45 16.60 17.17
N PRO A 527 13.21 15.48 17.14
CA PRO A 527 13.37 14.57 16.01
C PRO A 527 12.09 13.79 15.66
N GLY A 528 11.93 13.44 14.37
CA GLY A 528 10.78 12.66 13.90
C GLY A 528 10.90 11.18 14.24
N VAL A 529 9.97 10.67 15.06
CA VAL A 529 9.95 9.30 15.58
C VAL A 529 9.32 8.28 14.61
N ARG A 530 9.66 6.99 14.78
CA ARG A 530 9.00 5.90 14.04
C ARG A 530 7.49 5.88 14.30
N ARG A 531 6.75 5.25 13.38
CA ARG A 531 5.44 4.69 13.71
C ARG A 531 5.55 3.74 14.91
N PRO A 532 4.51 3.70 15.77
CA PRO A 532 3.21 4.33 15.57
C PRO A 532 2.96 5.58 16.42
N PHE A 533 3.98 6.15 17.08
CA PHE A 533 3.80 7.33 17.94
C PHE A 533 3.86 8.69 17.20
N ASN A 534 4.07 8.68 15.89
CA ASN A 534 4.19 9.88 15.05
C ASN A 534 2.85 10.48 14.57
N PHE A 535 1.71 10.13 15.18
CA PHE A 535 0.36 10.59 14.79
C PHE A 535 -0.04 11.98 15.35
N VAL A 536 0.81 12.62 16.15
CA VAL A 536 0.51 13.92 16.77
C VAL A 536 1.66 14.89 16.51
N GLY A 537 1.30 16.09 16.07
CA GLY A 537 2.21 17.19 15.83
C GLY A 537 2.33 18.14 17.01
N GLN A 538 3.32 19.03 16.96
CA GLN A 538 3.55 20.09 17.94
C GLN A 538 4.32 21.23 17.29
N PHE A 539 3.98 22.47 17.66
CA PHE A 539 4.88 23.61 17.46
C PHE A 539 5.68 23.89 18.73
N ASP A 540 6.98 24.13 18.61
CA ASP A 540 7.75 24.76 19.69
C ASP A 540 7.44 26.27 19.75
N GLN A 541 7.89 26.96 20.81
CA GLN A 541 7.59 28.39 20.97
C GLN A 541 8.26 29.26 19.89
N ASN A 542 9.38 28.83 19.32
CA ASN A 542 10.08 29.58 18.27
C ASN A 542 9.30 29.47 16.95
N GLU A 543 8.82 28.28 16.59
CA GLU A 543 7.92 28.08 15.44
C GLU A 543 6.60 28.83 15.61
N LEU A 544 6.00 28.86 16.80
CA LEU A 544 4.81 29.70 17.07
C LEU A 544 5.11 31.19 16.83
N ASN A 545 6.22 31.71 17.37
CA ASN A 545 6.62 33.11 17.18
C ASN A 545 6.90 33.42 15.70
N LYS A 546 7.48 32.48 14.95
CA LYS A 546 7.73 32.57 13.51
C LYS A 546 6.42 32.60 12.70
N LEU A 547 5.44 31.77 13.05
CA LEU A 547 4.10 31.79 12.44
C LEU A 547 3.31 33.08 12.76
N ILE A 548 3.45 33.62 13.98
CA ILE A 548 2.92 34.95 14.33
C ILE A 548 3.53 36.03 13.44
N ARG A 549 4.86 36.02 13.27
CA ARG A 549 5.55 36.94 12.36
C ARG A 549 5.07 36.78 10.91
N PHE A 550 4.89 35.56 10.40
CA PHE A 550 4.37 35.35 9.05
C PHE A 550 2.93 35.86 8.87
N LYS A 551 2.09 35.79 9.92
CA LYS A 551 0.76 36.40 9.93
C LYS A 551 0.85 37.93 9.81
N GLU A 552 1.74 38.56 10.59
CA GLU A 552 1.97 40.01 10.56
C GLU A 552 2.50 40.48 9.20
N GLU A 553 3.48 39.77 8.63
CA GLU A 553 4.01 40.03 7.28
C GLU A 553 2.96 39.83 6.16
N SER A 554 1.88 39.08 6.43
CA SER A 554 0.78 38.82 5.49
C SER A 554 -0.38 39.82 5.59
N VAL A 555 -0.35 40.79 6.52
CA VAL A 555 -1.42 41.79 6.70
C VAL A 555 -1.69 42.63 5.44
N GLY A 556 -0.67 42.80 4.58
CA GLY A 556 -0.81 43.49 3.30
C GLY A 556 -1.46 42.67 2.16
N SER A 557 -1.72 41.38 2.36
CA SER A 557 -2.31 40.50 1.34
C SER A 557 -3.84 40.57 1.38
N ASN A 558 -4.49 40.48 0.22
CA ASN A 558 -5.96 40.46 0.09
C ASN A 558 -6.59 39.19 0.70
N TYR A 559 -5.80 38.12 0.83
CA TYR A 559 -6.19 36.87 1.47
C TYR A 559 -4.94 36.12 1.96
N THR A 560 -5.07 35.37 3.07
CA THR A 560 -4.02 34.49 3.59
C THR A 560 -4.57 33.07 3.72
N ILE A 561 -3.96 32.10 3.04
CA ILE A 561 -4.30 30.68 3.11
C ILE A 561 -3.29 29.98 3.99
N TRP A 562 -3.77 29.26 5.01
CA TRP A 562 -2.95 28.45 5.88
C TRP A 562 -3.06 26.98 5.48
N TYR A 563 -1.98 26.23 5.61
CA TYR A 563 -1.99 24.79 5.39
C TYR A 563 -0.91 24.11 6.22
N GLY A 564 -1.11 22.83 6.48
CA GLY A 564 -0.16 21.98 7.19
C GLY A 564 -0.59 20.54 7.03
N HIS A 565 0.19 19.61 7.59
CA HIS A 565 -0.18 18.20 7.48
C HIS A 565 -1.32 17.82 8.44
N TYR A 566 -1.11 18.08 9.73
CA TYR A 566 -2.01 17.68 10.81
C TYR A 566 -3.24 18.60 10.94
N PRO A 567 -4.46 18.05 11.05
CA PRO A 567 -5.58 18.75 11.67
C PRO A 567 -5.22 19.34 13.03
N THR A 568 -5.79 20.48 13.37
CA THR A 568 -5.51 21.17 14.63
C THR A 568 -5.91 20.34 15.85
N SER A 569 -6.80 19.35 15.70
CA SER A 569 -7.17 18.38 16.73
C SER A 569 -6.09 17.34 17.05
N SER A 570 -5.11 17.09 16.17
CA SER A 570 -3.91 16.25 16.43
C SER A 570 -2.63 17.07 16.64
N ILE A 571 -2.74 18.35 17.02
CA ILE A 571 -1.60 19.18 17.42
C ILE A 571 -1.64 19.39 18.95
N PHE A 572 -0.54 19.09 19.64
CA PHE A 572 -0.48 19.10 21.11
C PHE A 572 -0.83 20.48 21.72
N ASN A 573 -0.26 21.55 21.17
CA ASN A 573 -0.47 22.94 21.60
C ASN A 573 -1.47 23.70 20.71
N LYS A 574 -2.53 23.01 20.27
CA LYS A 574 -3.48 23.52 19.28
C LYS A 574 -4.11 24.87 19.60
N GLU A 575 -4.38 25.22 20.85
CA GLU A 575 -5.07 26.50 21.14
C GLU A 575 -4.17 27.72 20.85
N ASN A 576 -2.84 27.57 21.02
CA ASN A 576 -1.89 28.59 20.60
C ASN A 576 -1.88 28.73 19.07
N PHE A 577 -1.95 27.62 18.33
CA PHE A 577 -1.97 27.63 16.87
C PHE A 577 -3.32 28.13 16.30
N ARG A 578 -4.45 27.72 16.90
CA ARG A 578 -5.80 28.15 16.55
C ARG A 578 -6.04 29.65 16.78
N SER A 579 -5.35 30.27 17.74
CA SER A 579 -5.46 31.71 17.97
C SER A 579 -4.72 32.56 16.93
N ILE A 580 -3.75 31.99 16.21
CA ILE A 580 -2.97 32.73 15.20
C ILE A 580 -3.56 32.63 13.79
N ILE A 581 -4.20 31.53 13.42
CA ILE A 581 -4.82 31.35 12.09
C ILE A 581 -5.89 32.44 11.83
N ASN A 582 -5.78 33.12 10.68
CA ASN A 582 -6.67 34.22 10.26
C ASN A 582 -7.28 34.03 8.86
N GLY A 583 -7.35 32.78 8.39
CA GLY A 583 -7.88 32.38 7.08
C GLY A 583 -8.16 30.88 7.05
N PRO A 584 -8.51 30.30 5.89
CA PRO A 584 -8.78 28.87 5.80
C PRO A 584 -7.52 28.06 6.09
N TYR A 585 -7.66 26.99 6.89
CA TYR A 585 -6.63 26.00 7.18
C TYR A 585 -6.91 24.71 6.43
N LEU A 586 -5.96 24.27 5.59
CA LEU A 586 -6.05 23.08 4.74
C LEU A 586 -5.07 22.01 5.22
N CYS A 587 -5.56 20.77 5.42
CA CYS A 587 -4.77 19.66 5.97
C CYS A 587 -5.10 18.30 5.33
N GLY A 588 -4.39 17.23 5.74
CA GLY A 588 -4.59 15.86 5.23
C GLY A 588 -3.77 14.80 5.96
N HIS A 589 -4.27 14.31 7.11
CA HIS A 589 -3.55 13.36 7.99
C HIS A 589 -4.43 12.25 8.59
N TYR A 590 -5.72 12.49 8.82
CA TYR A 590 -6.67 11.45 9.24
C TYR A 590 -7.13 10.56 8.09
N HIS A 591 -6.95 11.03 6.83
CA HIS A 591 -7.56 10.42 5.64
C HIS A 591 -9.10 10.40 5.79
N THR A 592 -9.86 9.84 4.84
CA THR A 592 -11.32 9.73 5.04
C THR A 592 -11.75 8.71 6.13
N ILE A 593 -10.79 8.24 6.95
CA ILE A 593 -10.89 7.13 7.90
C ILE A 593 -11.55 5.92 7.23
N HIS A 594 -10.85 5.32 6.26
CA HIS A 594 -11.36 4.21 5.45
C HIS A 594 -12.73 4.49 4.78
N GLY A 595 -12.98 5.75 4.39
CA GLY A 595 -14.24 6.17 3.76
C GLY A 595 -15.40 6.44 4.71
N LEU A 596 -15.23 6.24 6.03
CA LEU A 596 -16.27 6.49 7.04
C LEU A 596 -16.68 7.98 7.11
N VAL A 597 -15.78 8.89 6.75
CA VAL A 597 -16.04 10.34 6.81
C VAL A 597 -15.82 10.99 5.43
N THR A 598 -16.93 11.15 4.72
CA THR A 598 -16.97 11.72 3.36
C THR A 598 -16.75 13.24 3.29
N SER A 599 -16.81 13.94 4.43
CA SER A 599 -16.57 15.38 4.52
C SER A 599 -16.02 15.77 5.90
N MET A 600 -14.76 16.20 5.92
CA MET A 600 -14.03 16.67 7.10
C MET A 600 -13.80 18.18 6.98
N ILE A 601 -14.86 18.95 7.23
CA ILE A 601 -14.84 20.40 7.24
C ILE A 601 -15.53 20.92 8.51
N SER A 602 -14.99 21.96 9.13
CA SER A 602 -15.61 22.65 10.27
C SER A 602 -15.09 24.06 10.43
N THR A 603 -15.95 25.04 10.72
CA THR A 603 -15.49 26.31 11.29
C THR A 603 -15.07 26.07 12.75
N GLN A 604 -13.89 26.52 13.15
CA GLN A 604 -13.44 26.48 14.55
C GLN A 604 -14.06 27.63 15.37
N PRO A 605 -14.09 27.57 16.72
CA PRO A 605 -14.64 28.64 17.57
C PRO A 605 -14.01 30.02 17.32
N GLN A 606 -12.74 30.05 16.93
CA GLN A 606 -11.99 31.26 16.53
C GLN A 606 -12.46 31.85 15.18
N GLY A 607 -13.40 31.20 14.48
CA GLY A 607 -14.08 31.72 13.29
C GLY A 607 -13.45 31.34 11.94
N PHE A 608 -12.29 30.68 11.94
CA PHE A 608 -11.64 30.19 10.71
C PHE A 608 -12.18 28.84 10.23
N LEU A 609 -12.07 28.58 8.94
CA LEU A 609 -12.48 27.32 8.31
C LEU A 609 -11.32 26.32 8.36
N GLU A 610 -11.51 25.19 9.03
CA GLU A 610 -10.63 24.04 8.92
C GLU A 610 -11.25 23.03 7.95
N ALA A 611 -10.48 22.62 6.95
CA ALA A 611 -10.94 21.72 5.90
C ALA A 611 -9.85 20.71 5.55
N GLU A 612 -9.98 19.50 6.09
CA GLU A 612 -9.13 18.39 5.71
C GLU A 612 -9.55 17.88 4.32
N THR A 613 -8.58 17.60 3.46
CA THR A 613 -8.84 16.97 2.17
C THR A 613 -8.68 15.47 2.34
N GLY A 614 -9.62 14.71 1.77
CA GLY A 614 -9.39 13.28 1.57
C GLY A 614 -8.10 13.07 0.77
N ASP A 615 -7.60 11.86 0.85
CA ASP A 615 -6.23 11.57 0.51
C ASP A 615 -6.04 11.21 -0.97
N TRP A 616 -4.95 11.75 -1.57
CA TRP A 616 -4.48 11.29 -2.88
C TRP A 616 -4.12 9.80 -2.82
N LYS A 617 -3.82 9.29 -1.61
CA LYS A 617 -3.76 7.88 -1.19
C LYS A 617 -5.05 7.14 -1.63
N ASP A 618 -5.96 6.76 -0.75
CA ASP A 618 -6.88 5.65 -1.05
C ASP A 618 -7.87 6.00 -2.18
N TYR A 619 -8.22 7.28 -2.29
CA TYR A 619 -9.36 7.76 -3.11
C TYR A 619 -8.99 8.66 -4.29
N ARG A 620 -7.69 8.88 -4.56
CA ARG A 620 -7.19 9.91 -5.51
C ARG A 620 -7.87 11.27 -5.31
N ALA A 621 -8.12 11.63 -4.04
CA ALA A 621 -8.91 12.81 -3.74
C ALA A 621 -8.07 14.08 -3.95
N PHE A 622 -8.70 15.10 -4.53
CA PHE A 622 -8.11 16.42 -4.74
C PHE A 622 -9.16 17.52 -4.52
N ARG A 623 -8.70 18.74 -4.26
CA ARG A 623 -9.57 19.90 -4.01
C ARG A 623 -9.25 21.01 -4.99
N ILE A 624 -10.28 21.56 -5.63
CA ILE A 624 -10.17 22.80 -6.40
C ILE A 624 -10.69 23.92 -5.52
N ALA A 625 -9.80 24.82 -5.09
CA ALA A 625 -10.16 26.01 -4.34
C ALA A 625 -10.13 27.25 -5.24
N ALA A 626 -11.05 28.19 -4.99
CA ALA A 626 -11.14 29.45 -5.71
C ALA A 626 -11.43 30.59 -4.74
N ILE A 627 -10.85 31.76 -5.02
CA ILE A 627 -11.22 33.03 -4.39
C ILE A 627 -11.90 33.88 -5.46
N ASP A 628 -13.17 34.23 -5.24
CA ASP A 628 -13.96 35.04 -6.16
C ASP A 628 -14.47 36.28 -5.42
N HIS A 629 -14.07 37.48 -5.87
CA HIS A 629 -14.38 38.75 -5.18
C HIS A 629 -14.01 38.74 -3.68
N GLY A 630 -12.89 38.09 -3.33
CA GLY A 630 -12.43 37.94 -1.95
C GLY A 630 -13.25 36.97 -1.10
N LEU A 631 -14.05 36.09 -1.72
CA LEU A 631 -14.78 35.01 -1.06
C LEU A 631 -14.15 33.67 -1.43
N PHE A 632 -13.67 32.92 -0.44
CA PHE A 632 -13.09 31.60 -0.62
C PHE A 632 -14.17 30.52 -0.74
N THR A 633 -13.94 29.55 -1.61
CA THR A 633 -14.76 28.35 -1.76
C THR A 633 -13.93 27.22 -2.35
N PHE A 634 -14.43 26.00 -2.27
CA PHE A 634 -13.83 24.86 -2.94
C PHE A 634 -14.85 23.79 -3.31
N ALA A 635 -14.45 22.90 -4.22
CA ALA A 635 -15.10 21.62 -4.45
C ALA A 635 -14.07 20.49 -4.30
N ASN A 636 -14.50 19.36 -3.73
CA ASN A 636 -13.68 18.15 -3.60
C ASN A 636 -14.02 17.19 -4.74
N TYR A 637 -13.01 16.56 -5.30
CA TYR A 637 -13.10 15.58 -6.38
C TYR A 637 -12.27 14.34 -6.06
N ARG A 638 -12.52 13.28 -6.82
CA ARG A 638 -11.65 12.11 -6.93
C ARG A 638 -11.18 12.05 -8.37
N TYR A 639 -9.94 11.64 -8.63
CA TYR A 639 -9.47 11.46 -10.00
C TYR A 639 -9.82 10.05 -10.50
N ARG A 640 -10.79 9.97 -11.41
CA ARG A 640 -11.01 8.84 -12.30
C ARG A 640 -10.59 9.24 -13.71
N SER A 641 -10.21 8.28 -14.56
CA SER A 641 -9.56 8.52 -15.85
C SER A 641 -10.49 9.19 -16.89
N HIS A 642 -10.69 10.50 -16.74
CA HIS A 642 -11.54 11.42 -17.53
C HIS A 642 -13.05 11.48 -17.22
N HIS A 643 -13.60 10.55 -16.43
CA HIS A 643 -15.05 10.47 -16.18
C HIS A 643 -15.64 11.63 -15.33
N ASP A 644 -14.81 12.36 -14.57
CA ASP A 644 -15.26 13.45 -13.69
C ASP A 644 -15.36 14.83 -14.37
N LEU A 645 -15.05 14.94 -15.67
CA LEU A 645 -15.19 16.18 -16.44
C LEU A 645 -16.62 16.34 -16.98
N PRO A 646 -17.31 17.48 -16.82
CA PRO A 646 -16.78 18.76 -16.35
C PRO A 646 -16.64 18.88 -14.82
N LEU A 647 -15.60 19.56 -14.36
CA LEU A 647 -15.40 19.92 -12.95
C LEU A 647 -16.04 21.29 -12.67
N ILE A 648 -16.73 21.44 -11.54
CA ILE A 648 -17.62 22.58 -11.23
C ILE A 648 -17.31 23.14 -9.84
N VAL A 649 -16.85 24.39 -9.76
CA VAL A 649 -16.70 25.12 -8.49
C VAL A 649 -17.72 26.25 -8.42
N ILE A 650 -18.73 26.11 -7.56
CA ILE A 650 -19.73 27.16 -7.34
C ILE A 650 -19.11 28.28 -6.49
N THR A 651 -18.96 29.46 -7.08
CA THR A 651 -18.34 30.63 -6.42
C THR A 651 -19.33 31.66 -5.92
N ASN A 652 -20.53 31.77 -6.52
CA ASN A 652 -21.62 32.57 -5.95
C ASN A 652 -23.01 32.06 -6.35
N PRO A 653 -24.01 32.03 -5.44
CA PRO A 653 -23.82 31.97 -3.99
C PRO A 653 -22.97 30.75 -3.61
N ARG A 654 -21.92 30.97 -2.82
CA ARG A 654 -21.04 29.90 -2.35
C ARG A 654 -21.69 29.11 -1.21
N SER A 655 -21.08 27.97 -0.88
CA SER A 655 -21.45 27.20 0.31
C SER A 655 -21.35 28.05 1.59
N ILE A 656 -22.43 28.15 2.36
CA ILE A 656 -22.45 28.82 3.68
C ILE A 656 -21.54 28.09 4.70
N LEU A 657 -21.23 26.81 4.44
CA LEU A 657 -20.27 26.04 5.24
C LEU A 657 -18.81 26.50 5.04
N HIS A 658 -18.52 27.32 4.02
CA HIS A 658 -17.18 27.89 3.78
C HIS A 658 -17.04 29.33 4.33
N GLN A 659 -18.11 29.93 4.88
CA GLN A 659 -18.16 31.34 5.30
C GLN A 659 -17.37 31.62 6.59
N MET A 660 -16.31 32.43 6.47
CA MET A 660 -15.52 32.98 7.59
C MET A 660 -15.91 34.45 7.85
N GLU A 661 -16.81 34.68 8.81
CA GLU A 661 -17.43 36.02 9.02
C GLU A 661 -16.45 37.12 9.44
N HIS A 662 -15.32 36.77 10.05
CA HIS A 662 -14.28 37.72 10.47
C HIS A 662 -13.40 38.22 9.32
N LEU A 663 -13.39 37.51 8.19
CA LEU A 663 -12.54 37.80 7.02
C LEU A 663 -13.36 38.24 5.80
N GLU A 664 -14.58 37.74 5.66
CA GLU A 664 -15.35 37.78 4.42
C GLU A 664 -16.70 38.47 4.61
N PRO A 665 -16.88 39.73 4.13
CA PRO A 665 -18.08 40.50 4.42
C PRO A 665 -19.34 39.86 3.85
N PHE A 666 -20.25 39.45 4.74
CA PHE A 666 -21.48 38.72 4.41
C PHE A 666 -22.36 39.41 3.36
N TRP A 667 -22.37 40.75 3.36
CA TRP A 667 -23.13 41.53 2.39
C TRP A 667 -22.73 41.26 0.93
N ARG A 668 -21.50 40.82 0.63
CA ARG A 668 -21.05 40.53 -0.75
C ARG A 668 -21.87 39.43 -1.42
N THR A 669 -22.28 38.40 -0.67
CA THR A 669 -23.15 37.34 -1.19
C THR A 669 -24.61 37.81 -1.24
N ALA A 670 -25.08 38.52 -0.21
CA ALA A 670 -26.44 39.05 -0.13
C ALA A 670 -26.76 40.12 -1.19
N SER A 671 -25.78 40.94 -1.59
CA SER A 671 -25.92 41.96 -2.64
C SER A 671 -25.53 41.47 -4.04
N SER A 672 -25.25 40.17 -4.21
CA SER A 672 -24.79 39.65 -5.50
C SER A 672 -25.90 39.64 -6.54
N THR A 673 -25.59 40.14 -7.74
CA THR A 673 -26.49 40.22 -8.90
C THR A 673 -26.41 39.01 -9.83
N HIS A 674 -25.46 38.09 -9.60
CA HIS A 674 -25.24 36.94 -10.49
C HIS A 674 -24.96 35.64 -9.72
N ILE A 675 -25.53 34.53 -10.20
CA ILE A 675 -25.00 33.19 -9.95
C ILE A 675 -23.71 33.04 -10.76
N ARG A 676 -22.68 32.42 -10.17
CA ARG A 676 -21.33 32.26 -10.72
C ARG A 676 -20.80 30.86 -10.40
N ALA A 677 -20.33 30.16 -11.42
CA ALA A 677 -19.62 28.89 -11.28
C ALA A 677 -18.41 28.87 -12.22
N LEU A 678 -17.31 28.28 -11.76
CA LEU A 678 -16.18 27.91 -12.61
C LEU A 678 -16.41 26.50 -13.12
N ILE A 679 -16.43 26.32 -14.44
CA ILE A 679 -16.69 25.04 -15.09
C ILE A 679 -15.49 24.71 -15.98
N PHE A 680 -14.76 23.65 -15.62
CA PHE A 680 -13.54 23.19 -16.26
C PHE A 680 -13.82 21.93 -17.08
N SER A 681 -13.58 21.99 -18.39
CA SER A 681 -13.79 20.86 -19.30
C SER A 681 -12.76 20.93 -20.43
N LYS A 682 -12.34 19.77 -20.93
CA LYS A 682 -11.54 19.66 -22.15
C LYS A 682 -12.41 19.89 -23.39
N GLU A 683 -13.62 19.35 -23.36
CA GLU A 683 -14.62 19.43 -24.42
C GLU A 683 -15.54 20.62 -24.20
N THR A 684 -16.08 21.20 -25.27
CA THR A 684 -17.03 22.32 -25.20
C THR A 684 -18.25 21.95 -24.36
N ILE A 685 -18.56 22.78 -23.37
CA ILE A 685 -19.81 22.69 -22.60
C ILE A 685 -20.97 23.01 -23.52
N ILE A 686 -21.92 22.07 -23.64
CA ILE A 686 -23.14 22.21 -24.43
C ILE A 686 -24.20 22.93 -23.58
N GLU A 687 -24.32 22.54 -22.32
CA GLU A 687 -25.31 23.09 -21.40
C GLU A 687 -24.72 23.29 -20.00
N ALA A 688 -25.06 24.42 -19.38
CA ALA A 688 -24.77 24.69 -17.97
C ALA A 688 -26.01 25.33 -17.32
N LYS A 689 -26.60 24.63 -16.35
CA LYS A 689 -27.81 25.05 -15.63
C LYS A 689 -27.55 25.15 -14.14
N ALA A 690 -28.23 26.10 -13.51
CA ALA A 690 -28.26 26.29 -12.07
C ALA A 690 -29.71 26.16 -11.59
N PHE A 691 -29.92 25.44 -10.49
CA PHE A 691 -31.23 25.18 -9.90
C PHE A 691 -31.20 25.50 -8.41
N ILE A 692 -32.21 26.21 -7.91
CA ILE A 692 -32.36 26.46 -6.48
C ILE A 692 -33.47 25.58 -5.90
N THR A 693 -33.18 24.88 -4.80
CA THR A 693 -34.12 24.02 -4.06
C THR A 693 -34.12 24.37 -2.56
N LYS A 694 -35.12 23.90 -1.80
CA LYS A 694 -35.09 23.88 -0.32
C LYS A 694 -34.49 22.60 0.26
N GLU A 695 -34.25 21.58 -0.56
CA GLU A 695 -33.81 20.25 -0.11
C GLU A 695 -32.37 19.94 -0.55
N PRO A 696 -31.56 19.28 0.33
CA PRO A 696 -30.14 19.00 0.07
C PRO A 696 -29.89 18.00 -1.05
N LYS A 697 -30.86 17.10 -1.29
CA LYS A 697 -30.83 16.22 -2.47
C LYS A 697 -31.54 16.94 -3.60
N PHE A 698 -30.86 17.11 -4.73
CA PHE A 698 -31.47 17.66 -5.92
C PHE A 698 -32.63 16.79 -6.39
N ASN A 699 -33.78 17.41 -6.65
CA ASN A 699 -34.98 16.77 -7.16
C ASN A 699 -35.68 17.73 -8.13
N HIS A 700 -35.84 17.33 -9.39
CA HIS A 700 -36.48 18.12 -10.43
C HIS A 700 -37.92 18.54 -10.08
N GLN A 701 -38.64 17.78 -9.25
CA GLN A 701 -40.00 18.10 -8.82
C GLN A 701 -40.07 19.18 -7.73
N LYS A 702 -38.92 19.64 -7.19
CA LYS A 702 -38.83 20.60 -6.07
C LYS A 702 -37.92 21.81 -6.38
N ILE A 703 -37.76 22.13 -7.66
CA ILE A 703 -37.07 23.33 -8.13
C ILE A 703 -37.92 24.57 -7.79
N ILE A 704 -37.28 25.60 -7.23
CA ILE A 704 -37.87 26.92 -6.98
C ILE A 704 -37.67 27.82 -8.20
N GLU A 705 -36.44 27.86 -8.73
CA GLU A 705 -36.06 28.65 -9.89
C GLU A 705 -34.91 27.93 -10.64
N GLU A 706 -34.94 28.02 -11.98
CA GLU A 706 -33.93 27.48 -12.90
C GLU A 706 -33.27 28.63 -13.65
N PHE A 707 -31.95 28.55 -13.81
CA PHE A 707 -31.13 29.56 -14.48
C PHE A 707 -30.22 28.91 -15.52
N TYR A 708 -30.25 29.45 -16.74
CA TYR A 708 -29.28 29.11 -17.77
C TYR A 708 -28.01 29.94 -17.55
N LEU A 709 -26.88 29.28 -17.33
CA LEU A 709 -25.58 29.93 -17.18
C LEU A 709 -24.96 30.17 -18.56
N ARG A 710 -24.32 31.33 -18.74
CA ARG A 710 -23.60 31.72 -19.97
C ARG A 710 -22.13 31.98 -19.66
N ASN A 711 -21.25 31.59 -20.58
CA ASN A 711 -19.81 31.87 -20.49
C ASN A 711 -19.53 33.32 -20.92
N ASN A 712 -19.07 34.14 -19.97
CA ASN A 712 -18.88 35.59 -20.18
C ASN A 712 -17.40 35.93 -20.45
N SER A 713 -16.83 35.33 -21.51
CA SER A 713 -15.48 35.58 -22.06
C SER A 713 -14.25 35.43 -21.15
N ARG A 714 -14.41 35.07 -19.87
CA ARG A 714 -13.34 34.46 -19.05
C ARG A 714 -13.44 32.94 -19.19
N GLN A 715 -12.39 32.30 -19.69
CA GLN A 715 -12.34 30.92 -20.21
C GLN A 715 -13.20 29.88 -19.48
N TYR A 716 -13.24 29.90 -18.15
CA TYR A 716 -13.96 28.92 -17.30
C TYR A 716 -15.17 29.50 -16.53
N LEU A 717 -15.49 30.79 -16.64
CA LEU A 717 -16.50 31.45 -15.78
C LEU A 717 -17.88 31.49 -16.43
N TRP A 718 -18.82 30.80 -15.80
CA TRP A 718 -20.22 30.71 -16.21
C TRP A 718 -21.11 31.46 -15.22
N THR A 719 -22.02 32.30 -15.75
CA THR A 719 -22.85 33.17 -14.91
C THR A 719 -24.28 33.28 -15.41
N SER A 720 -25.22 33.57 -14.50
CA SER A 720 -26.58 34.00 -14.85
C SER A 720 -27.03 35.11 -13.91
N LYS A 721 -27.95 35.97 -14.36
CA LYS A 721 -28.53 37.01 -13.50
C LYS A 721 -29.56 36.39 -12.55
N TRP A 722 -29.59 36.85 -11.31
CA TRP A 722 -30.59 36.43 -10.32
C TRP A 722 -30.97 37.60 -9.39
N SER A 723 -32.07 37.45 -8.65
CA SER A 723 -32.47 38.38 -7.59
C SER A 723 -32.23 37.74 -6.23
N SER A 724 -31.14 38.11 -5.55
CA SER A 724 -30.83 37.61 -4.20
C SER A 724 -31.94 37.91 -3.17
N ARG A 725 -32.73 38.98 -3.37
CA ARG A 725 -33.85 39.36 -2.49
C ARG A 725 -34.89 38.24 -2.34
N ASN A 726 -35.08 37.42 -3.37
CA ASN A 726 -36.03 36.31 -3.39
C ASN A 726 -35.62 35.17 -2.41
N TYR A 727 -34.35 35.14 -2.02
CA TYR A 727 -33.71 34.11 -1.19
C TYR A 727 -33.20 34.66 0.14
N SER A 728 -33.77 35.79 0.59
CA SER A 728 -33.29 36.58 1.72
C SER A 728 -33.35 35.88 3.07
N ASN A 729 -34.33 34.99 3.30
CA ASN A 729 -34.54 34.28 4.56
C ASN A 729 -34.60 32.76 4.35
N GLY A 730 -33.90 32.01 5.20
CA GLY A 730 -33.82 30.55 5.21
C GLY A 730 -32.58 29.95 4.54
N LEU A 731 -32.51 28.62 4.60
CA LEU A 731 -31.49 27.81 3.95
C LEU A 731 -32.00 27.29 2.61
N PHE A 732 -31.18 27.45 1.58
CA PHE A 732 -31.42 26.97 0.22
C PHE A 732 -30.24 26.13 -0.26
N TYR A 733 -30.43 25.41 -1.36
CA TYR A 733 -29.38 24.64 -2.01
C TYR A 733 -29.31 25.05 -3.47
N LEU A 734 -28.10 25.33 -3.94
CA LEU A 734 -27.81 25.61 -5.35
C LEU A 734 -27.15 24.38 -5.96
N THR A 735 -27.83 23.74 -6.90
CA THR A 735 -27.27 22.70 -7.76
C THR A 735 -26.85 23.32 -9.08
N VAL A 736 -25.59 23.15 -9.47
CA VAL A 736 -25.12 23.45 -10.83
C VAL A 736 -24.86 22.13 -11.55
N ILE A 737 -25.47 21.98 -12.72
CA ILE A 737 -25.27 20.86 -13.64
C ILE A 737 -24.59 21.39 -14.88
N ALA A 738 -23.52 20.73 -15.32
CA ALA A 738 -22.81 21.06 -16.55
C ALA A 738 -22.60 19.82 -17.40
N SER A 739 -22.85 19.94 -18.70
CA SER A 739 -22.81 18.84 -19.67
C SER A 739 -21.95 19.22 -20.87
N ASN A 740 -21.01 18.35 -21.22
CA ASN A 740 -20.33 18.37 -22.52
C ASN A 740 -20.93 17.28 -23.44
N LYS A 741 -20.29 16.99 -24.57
CA LYS A 741 -20.78 15.98 -25.54
C LYS A 741 -20.86 14.55 -24.98
N PHE A 742 -20.07 14.21 -23.97
CA PHE A 742 -19.89 12.83 -23.51
C PHE A 742 -20.34 12.60 -22.07
N TYR A 743 -20.23 13.64 -21.23
CA TYR A 743 -20.38 13.54 -19.78
C TYR A 743 -21.17 14.72 -19.22
N SER A 744 -21.91 14.46 -18.14
CA SER A 744 -22.59 15.46 -17.33
C SER A 744 -22.19 15.28 -15.87
N ASN A 745 -21.95 16.39 -15.17
CA ASN A 745 -21.58 16.40 -13.77
C ASN A 745 -22.44 17.42 -13.01
N GLN A 746 -22.64 17.21 -11.71
CA GLN A 746 -23.43 18.08 -10.85
C GLN A 746 -22.77 18.32 -9.49
N ILE A 747 -22.87 19.55 -9.00
CA ILE A 747 -22.44 19.94 -7.65
C ILE A 747 -23.58 20.69 -6.97
N THR A 748 -23.89 20.32 -5.74
CA THR A 748 -24.89 21.00 -4.89
C THR A 748 -24.21 21.61 -3.67
N VAL A 749 -24.48 22.89 -3.40
CA VAL A 749 -23.99 23.59 -2.19
C VAL A 749 -25.13 24.23 -1.40
N PRO A 750 -25.12 24.15 -0.05
CA PRO A 750 -26.05 24.89 0.79
C PRO A 750 -25.67 26.38 0.84
N PHE A 751 -26.61 27.29 0.63
CA PHE A 751 -26.40 28.73 0.79
C PHE A 751 -27.54 29.39 1.58
N SER A 752 -27.24 30.53 2.21
CA SER A 752 -28.20 31.33 2.97
C SER A 752 -27.78 32.80 2.89
N LEU A 753 -28.76 33.70 2.91
CA LEU A 753 -28.58 35.15 2.93
C LEU A 753 -28.99 35.80 4.26
N ASP A 754 -29.31 34.99 5.28
CA ASP A 754 -29.64 35.38 6.66
C ASP A 754 -28.68 34.77 7.72
N ARG A 755 -27.63 34.06 7.28
CA ARG A 755 -26.68 33.26 8.10
C ARG A 755 -27.24 31.95 8.68
N THR A 756 -28.43 31.51 8.28
CA THR A 756 -28.89 30.14 8.55
C THR A 756 -27.87 29.11 8.00
N ARG A 757 -27.30 28.29 8.88
CA ARG A 757 -26.28 27.27 8.54
C ARG A 757 -26.82 25.86 8.77
N PRO A 758 -26.60 24.89 7.86
CA PRO A 758 -26.79 23.49 8.18
C PRO A 758 -25.69 23.01 9.14
N SER A 759 -25.95 21.92 9.85
CA SER A 759 -24.94 21.27 10.68
C SER A 759 -23.84 20.63 9.81
N TYR A 760 -22.58 20.81 10.22
CA TYR A 760 -21.48 19.99 9.73
C TYR A 760 -21.73 18.51 10.03
N SER A 761 -21.17 17.62 9.20
CA SER A 761 -21.14 16.17 9.45
C SER A 761 -20.75 15.89 10.89
N PHE A 762 -21.50 15.02 11.58
CA PHE A 762 -21.24 14.70 12.99
C PHE A 762 -19.79 14.25 13.19
N TRP A 763 -19.34 13.26 12.42
CA TRP A 763 -17.99 12.72 12.51
C TRP A 763 -16.92 13.74 12.10
N GLY A 764 -17.07 14.42 10.96
CA GLY A 764 -16.09 15.44 10.54
C GLY A 764 -15.91 16.57 11.56
N ARG A 765 -17.02 17.03 12.17
CA ARG A 765 -16.99 18.02 13.26
C ARG A 765 -16.41 17.45 14.56
N LEU A 766 -16.68 16.19 14.87
CA LEU A 766 -16.14 15.51 16.05
C LEU A 766 -14.61 15.47 15.96
N LEU A 767 -14.09 14.87 14.89
CA LEU A 767 -12.67 14.63 14.66
C LEU A 767 -11.85 15.92 14.60
N LEU A 768 -12.34 16.97 13.92
CA LEU A 768 -11.61 18.24 13.78
C LEU A 768 -11.67 19.15 15.02
N ARG A 769 -12.63 18.96 15.93
CA ARG A 769 -12.77 19.84 17.11
C ARG A 769 -12.22 19.22 18.39
N ILE A 770 -12.48 17.93 18.61
CA ILE A 770 -12.14 17.22 19.84
C ILE A 770 -10.63 17.19 20.09
N ASP A 771 -10.25 17.16 21.36
CA ASP A 771 -8.90 16.76 21.75
C ASP A 771 -8.84 15.23 21.92
N PHE A 772 -8.22 14.55 20.96
CA PHE A 772 -7.98 13.11 21.04
C PHE A 772 -7.16 12.73 22.28
N ARG A 773 -6.22 13.58 22.71
CA ARG A 773 -5.43 13.33 23.91
C ARG A 773 -6.31 13.31 25.16
N THR A 774 -7.19 14.29 25.34
CA THR A 774 -8.11 14.33 26.48
C THR A 774 -9.03 13.11 26.54
N ILE A 775 -9.60 12.67 25.40
CA ILE A 775 -10.42 11.44 25.37
C ILE A 775 -9.61 10.20 25.77
N THR A 776 -8.39 10.07 25.25
CA THR A 776 -7.60 8.83 25.39
C THR A 776 -6.98 8.71 26.77
N VAL A 777 -6.54 9.84 27.35
CA VAL A 777 -6.18 9.94 28.78
C VAL A 777 -7.40 9.59 29.65
N PHE A 778 -8.59 10.12 29.36
CA PHE A 778 -9.80 9.80 30.11
C PHE A 778 -10.13 8.30 30.08
N ILE A 779 -10.13 7.66 28.89
CA ILE A 779 -10.37 6.22 28.74
C ILE A 779 -9.33 5.40 29.50
N PHE A 780 -8.04 5.73 29.36
CA PHE A 780 -6.95 5.04 30.04
C PHE A 780 -7.06 5.14 31.57
N THR A 781 -7.33 6.35 32.09
CA THR A 781 -7.57 6.59 33.52
C THR A 781 -8.80 5.84 34.03
N TRP A 782 -9.89 5.79 33.26
CA TRP A 782 -11.08 5.00 33.61
C TRP A 782 -10.78 3.50 33.70
N VAL A 783 -10.03 2.95 32.75
CA VAL A 783 -9.69 1.52 32.76
C VAL A 783 -8.73 1.18 33.92
N PHE A 784 -7.80 2.07 34.25
CA PHE A 784 -6.98 1.93 35.46
C PHE A 784 -7.86 1.84 36.73
N PHE A 785 -8.83 2.73 36.89
CA PHE A 785 -9.74 2.71 38.04
C PHE A 785 -10.65 1.48 38.06
N LEU A 786 -11.18 1.05 36.90
CA LEU A 786 -11.97 -0.19 36.78
C LEU A 786 -11.17 -1.44 37.16
N ALA A 787 -9.87 -1.47 36.89
CA ALA A 787 -8.99 -2.59 37.27
C ALA A 787 -8.61 -2.59 38.76
N THR A 788 -8.46 -1.41 39.39
CA THR A 788 -7.85 -1.30 40.73
C THR A 788 -8.86 -1.02 41.85
N LEU A 789 -9.85 -0.15 41.64
CA LEU A 789 -10.81 0.24 42.68
C LEU A 789 -11.61 -0.93 43.26
N PRO A 790 -12.07 -1.94 42.49
CA PRO A 790 -12.83 -3.06 43.07
C PRO A 790 -12.03 -3.84 44.11
N LEU A 791 -10.74 -4.10 43.87
CA LEU A 791 -9.87 -4.81 44.82
C LEU A 791 -9.56 -3.95 46.05
N PHE A 792 -9.32 -2.65 45.88
CA PHE A 792 -9.14 -1.71 47.00
C PHE A 792 -10.40 -1.62 47.87
N TYR A 793 -11.57 -1.47 47.25
CA TYR A 793 -12.86 -1.42 47.92
C TYR A 793 -13.08 -2.70 48.74
N LEU A 794 -12.94 -3.87 48.10
CA LEU A 794 -13.08 -5.16 48.78
C LEU A 794 -12.13 -5.26 49.98
N ARG A 795 -10.84 -4.93 49.81
CA ARG A 795 -9.85 -5.01 50.90
C ARG A 795 -10.12 -4.02 52.03
N TYR A 796 -10.53 -2.79 51.74
CA TYR A 796 -10.73 -1.76 52.76
C TYR A 796 -12.00 -2.00 53.59
N PHE A 797 -13.14 -2.23 52.93
CA PHE A 797 -14.44 -2.35 53.61
C PHE A 797 -14.61 -3.63 54.42
N THR A 798 -13.78 -4.65 54.19
CA THR A 798 -13.89 -5.95 54.89
C THR A 798 -12.66 -6.29 55.75
N SER A 799 -11.65 -5.41 55.84
CA SER A 799 -10.49 -5.64 56.71
C SER A 799 -10.77 -5.45 58.21
N ASN A 800 -11.83 -4.72 58.56
CA ASN A 800 -12.03 -4.20 59.91
C ASN A 800 -13.23 -4.80 60.67
N ASP A 801 -14.14 -5.50 59.99
CA ASP A 801 -15.38 -6.00 60.59
C ASP A 801 -15.98 -7.21 59.84
N TYR A 802 -16.45 -8.20 60.60
CA TYR A 802 -17.13 -9.41 60.12
C TYR A 802 -18.54 -9.09 59.59
N GLU A 803 -19.30 -8.21 60.27
CA GLU A 803 -20.66 -7.85 59.84
C GLU A 803 -20.64 -7.05 58.54
N SER A 804 -19.70 -6.12 58.38
CA SER A 804 -19.45 -5.41 57.11
C SER A 804 -19.12 -6.37 55.97
N THR A 805 -18.38 -7.45 56.25
CA THR A 805 -18.10 -8.52 55.28
C THR A 805 -19.37 -9.29 54.89
N LYS A 806 -20.16 -9.68 55.89
CA LYS A 806 -21.44 -10.41 55.74
C LYS A 806 -22.48 -9.61 54.94
N GLN A 807 -22.71 -8.34 55.29
CA GLN A 807 -23.65 -7.45 54.59
C GLN A 807 -23.32 -7.30 53.10
N MET A 808 -22.03 -7.21 52.75
CA MET A 808 -21.59 -7.09 51.36
C MET A 808 -21.98 -8.31 50.49
N PHE A 809 -21.93 -9.52 51.05
CA PHE A 809 -22.33 -10.73 50.32
C PHE A 809 -23.84 -10.96 50.28
N MET A 810 -24.59 -10.41 51.25
CA MET A 810 -26.06 -10.40 51.24
C MET A 810 -26.65 -9.44 50.19
N PHE A 811 -25.94 -8.35 49.85
CA PHE A 811 -26.42 -7.33 48.89
C PHE A 811 -26.63 -7.85 47.45
N SER A 812 -26.03 -9.00 47.08
CA SER A 812 -26.09 -9.55 45.72
C SER A 812 -27.07 -10.74 45.60
N ARG A 813 -28.31 -10.46 45.21
CA ARG A 813 -29.35 -11.49 44.97
C ARG A 813 -29.02 -12.48 43.84
N GLN A 814 -28.08 -12.15 42.94
CA GLN A 814 -27.71 -13.03 41.83
C GLN A 814 -26.53 -13.94 42.21
N ARG A 815 -26.76 -15.27 42.19
CA ARG A 815 -25.76 -16.30 42.52
C ARG A 815 -24.44 -16.16 41.75
N PHE A 816 -24.49 -15.69 40.49
CA PHE A 816 -23.30 -15.48 39.66
C PHE A 816 -22.45 -14.28 40.10
N MET A 817 -23.08 -13.14 40.40
CA MET A 817 -22.39 -11.95 40.90
C MET A 817 -21.81 -12.18 42.30
N ARG A 818 -22.56 -12.81 43.20
CA ARG A 818 -22.06 -13.22 44.54
C ARG A 818 -20.81 -14.09 44.44
N LYS A 819 -20.76 -15.01 43.47
CA LYS A 819 -19.58 -15.85 43.21
C LYS A 819 -18.36 -15.04 42.77
N ILE A 820 -18.52 -14.13 41.80
CA ILE A 820 -17.41 -13.26 41.32
C ILE A 820 -16.89 -12.35 42.44
N LEU A 821 -17.79 -11.79 43.25
CA LEU A 821 -17.43 -10.98 44.43
C LEU A 821 -16.61 -11.80 45.43
N PHE A 822 -17.03 -13.03 45.74
CA PHE A 822 -16.31 -13.89 46.71
C PHE A 822 -14.93 -14.31 46.20
N HIS A 823 -14.83 -14.67 44.91
CA HIS A 823 -13.54 -15.00 44.30
C HIS A 823 -12.58 -13.79 44.33
N SER A 824 -13.08 -12.59 44.02
CA SER A 824 -12.30 -11.35 44.05
C SER A 824 -11.91 -10.95 45.47
N PHE A 825 -12.77 -11.20 46.46
CA PHE A 825 -12.50 -10.98 47.88
C PHE A 825 -11.35 -11.83 48.39
N LEU A 826 -11.26 -13.11 47.99
CA LEU A 826 -10.14 -13.99 48.33
C LEU A 826 -8.80 -13.45 47.79
N LEU A 827 -8.77 -12.86 46.59
CA LEU A 827 -7.58 -12.17 46.07
C LEU A 827 -7.23 -10.91 46.86
N ALA A 828 -8.24 -10.10 47.19
CA ALA A 828 -8.05 -8.81 47.88
C ALA A 828 -7.38 -8.96 49.26
N HIS A 829 -7.72 -10.04 49.98
CA HIS A 829 -7.19 -10.32 51.33
C HIS A 829 -5.84 -11.01 51.34
N GLN A 830 -5.46 -11.70 50.25
CA GLN A 830 -4.13 -12.27 50.15
C GLN A 830 -3.12 -11.21 49.69
N SER A 831 -2.41 -10.61 50.65
CA SER A 831 -1.37 -9.60 50.40
C SER A 831 -0.32 -10.01 49.35
N LYS A 832 0.07 -11.28 49.29
CA LYS A 832 1.03 -11.81 48.30
C LYS A 832 0.51 -11.74 46.85
N LEU A 833 -0.80 -11.58 46.65
CA LEU A 833 -1.46 -11.49 45.34
C LEU A 833 -1.97 -10.07 45.06
N PHE A 834 -2.60 -9.43 46.07
CA PHE A 834 -3.13 -8.08 45.97
C PHE A 834 -2.09 -7.06 45.51
N TYR A 835 -0.93 -6.99 46.18
CA TYR A 835 0.04 -5.93 45.87
C TYR A 835 0.57 -6.01 44.42
N PRO A 836 1.02 -7.17 43.89
CA PRO A 836 1.41 -7.26 42.48
C PRO A 836 0.27 -6.94 41.49
N LEU A 837 -0.97 -7.34 41.79
CA LEU A 837 -2.12 -7.01 40.94
C LEU A 837 -2.40 -5.50 40.89
N ILE A 838 -2.20 -4.77 41.99
CA ILE A 838 -2.34 -3.31 42.03
C ILE A 838 -1.12 -2.59 41.43
N PHE A 839 0.10 -3.09 41.66
CA PHE A 839 1.32 -2.45 41.16
C PHE A 839 1.47 -2.54 39.64
N ILE A 840 0.92 -3.57 38.96
CA ILE A 840 1.02 -3.68 37.50
C ILE A 840 0.31 -2.52 36.77
N PRO A 841 -0.97 -2.19 37.05
CA PRO A 841 -1.63 -1.00 36.51
C PRO A 841 -0.97 0.33 36.94
N ILE A 842 -0.45 0.43 38.17
CA ILE A 842 0.25 1.66 38.60
C ILE A 842 1.54 1.86 37.80
N TYR A 843 2.33 0.80 37.62
CA TYR A 843 3.54 0.85 36.81
C TYR A 843 3.23 1.22 35.37
N SER A 844 2.14 0.72 34.77
CA SER A 844 1.78 1.11 33.39
C SER A 844 1.42 2.59 33.24
N MET A 845 1.06 3.31 34.31
CA MET A 845 0.85 4.76 34.26
C MET A 845 2.16 5.57 34.30
N PHE A 846 3.09 5.19 35.18
CA PHE A 846 4.24 6.03 35.55
C PHE A 846 5.59 5.50 35.05
N GLY A 847 5.75 4.17 34.99
CA GLY A 847 7.01 3.50 34.67
C GLY A 847 7.32 3.45 33.17
N PRO A 848 8.59 3.20 32.80
CA PRO A 848 8.97 3.00 31.42
C PRO A 848 8.39 1.70 30.88
N TRP A 849 7.75 1.77 29.71
CA TRP A 849 7.14 0.63 29.03
C TRP A 849 8.18 -0.21 28.29
N PHE A 850 9.13 0.42 27.60
CA PHE A 850 10.24 -0.23 26.91
C PHE A 850 11.33 0.79 26.50
N LEU A 851 12.50 0.25 26.17
CA LEU A 851 13.62 0.92 25.51
C LEU A 851 13.62 0.59 24.02
N ALA A 852 13.79 1.58 23.14
CA ALA A 852 13.70 1.39 21.69
C ALA A 852 14.65 2.29 20.91
N LYS A 853 15.03 1.87 19.69
CA LYS A 853 15.63 2.76 18.70
C LYS A 853 14.54 3.61 18.04
N LEU A 854 14.18 4.72 18.70
CA LEU A 854 13.04 5.56 18.30
C LEU A 854 13.35 6.46 17.09
N VAL A 855 14.62 6.84 16.92
CA VAL A 855 15.14 7.67 15.81
C VAL A 855 16.51 7.13 15.41
N SER A 856 16.69 6.72 14.16
CA SER A 856 17.92 6.13 13.61
C SER A 856 18.50 5.03 14.52
N ASP A 857 19.69 5.25 15.08
CA ASP A 857 20.35 4.38 16.06
C ASP A 857 20.22 4.85 17.51
N ILE A 858 19.57 5.99 17.75
CA ILE A 858 19.41 6.61 19.07
C ILE A 858 18.39 5.80 19.88
N THR A 859 18.84 5.34 21.05
CA THR A 859 17.98 4.66 22.01
C THR A 859 17.23 5.70 22.84
N GLY A 860 15.91 5.55 22.92
CA GLY A 860 15.03 6.35 23.77
C GLY A 860 14.14 5.48 24.66
N ILE A 861 13.48 6.13 25.61
CA ILE A 861 12.64 5.51 26.62
C ILE A 861 11.18 5.91 26.39
N VAL A 862 10.28 4.92 26.32
CA VAL A 862 8.85 5.14 26.11
C VAL A 862 8.09 5.02 27.44
N PHE A 863 7.23 6.00 27.72
CA PHE A 863 6.30 6.04 28.84
C PHE A 863 4.87 6.28 28.33
N ALA A 864 3.85 5.97 29.13
CA ALA A 864 2.46 6.30 28.80
C ALA A 864 2.27 7.80 28.46
N TRP A 865 3.00 8.68 29.15
CA TRP A 865 2.87 10.14 29.11
C TRP A 865 3.89 10.85 28.18
N GLY A 866 4.84 10.13 27.57
CA GLY A 866 5.73 10.68 26.55
C GLY A 866 6.94 9.80 26.25
N GLN A 867 7.86 10.33 25.45
CA GLN A 867 9.09 9.66 25.03
C GLN A 867 10.29 10.57 25.31
N PHE A 868 11.42 10.00 25.70
CA PHE A 868 12.69 10.71 25.81
C PHE A 868 13.67 10.17 24.76
N VAL A 869 14.20 11.06 23.92
CA VAL A 869 15.14 10.75 22.84
C VAL A 869 16.24 11.80 22.86
N ASP A 870 17.48 11.39 23.12
CA ASP A 870 18.68 12.27 23.13
C ASP A 870 18.51 13.60 23.89
N GLY A 871 17.92 13.53 25.10
CA GLY A 871 17.63 14.71 25.93
C GLY A 871 16.35 15.48 25.57
N PHE A 872 15.75 15.24 24.40
CA PHE A 872 14.46 15.82 24.02
C PHE A 872 13.29 15.03 24.62
N PHE A 873 12.32 15.75 25.19
CA PHE A 873 11.03 15.20 25.59
C PHE A 873 10.00 15.40 24.48
N LEU A 874 9.42 14.30 24.00
CA LEU A 874 8.34 14.29 23.03
C LEU A 874 7.04 13.90 23.77
N PRO A 875 6.02 14.78 23.84
CA PRO A 875 4.83 14.52 24.63
C PRO A 875 4.00 13.37 24.07
N ALA A 876 3.32 12.62 24.95
CA ALA A 876 2.36 11.61 24.50
C ALA A 876 1.17 12.26 23.78
N GLY A 877 1.10 12.03 22.48
CA GLY A 877 -0.12 12.19 21.70
C GLY A 877 -1.03 10.97 21.84
N MET A 878 -0.60 9.85 21.25
CA MET A 878 -1.38 8.62 21.10
C MET A 878 -0.76 7.40 21.83
N THR A 879 0.23 7.60 22.72
CA THR A 879 0.86 6.49 23.46
C THR A 879 -0.15 5.75 24.34
N PHE A 880 -1.13 6.48 24.92
CA PHE A 880 -2.29 5.89 25.60
C PHE A 880 -3.14 5.00 24.67
N ILE A 881 -3.26 5.36 23.38
CA ILE A 881 -3.94 4.55 22.37
C ILE A 881 -3.16 3.28 22.02
N PHE A 882 -1.84 3.19 22.23
CA PHE A 882 -1.13 1.91 22.13
C PHE A 882 -1.48 0.93 23.25
N SER A 883 -2.02 1.44 24.35
CA SER A 883 -2.77 0.66 25.33
C SER A 883 -4.28 0.74 25.09
N THR A 884 -4.80 0.97 23.88
CA THR A 884 -6.26 1.02 23.61
C THR A 884 -6.71 0.45 22.26
N ILE A 885 -6.16 0.88 21.11
CA ILE A 885 -6.53 0.51 19.74
C ILE A 885 -5.34 0.79 18.78
N PHE A 886 -4.92 -0.14 17.92
CA PHE A 886 -4.42 0.27 16.59
C PHE A 886 -4.57 -0.81 15.52
N GLU A 887 -5.05 -0.39 14.35
CA GLU A 887 -5.44 -1.24 13.23
C GLU A 887 -4.32 -1.31 12.17
N ASP A 888 -3.89 -2.52 11.80
CA ASP A 888 -3.52 -2.84 10.41
C ASP A 888 -3.55 -4.37 10.22
N ALA A 889 -4.55 -4.88 9.48
CA ALA A 889 -4.76 -6.27 9.05
C ALA A 889 -4.91 -7.38 10.12
N ASN A 890 -6.18 -7.76 10.36
CA ASN A 890 -6.70 -8.85 11.21
C ASN A 890 -6.60 -8.63 12.74
N ASP A 891 -7.72 -8.93 13.41
CA ASP A 891 -7.93 -9.05 14.85
C ASP A 891 -7.71 -7.80 15.74
N LEU A 892 -8.79 -7.08 16.02
CA LEU A 892 -9.21 -6.61 17.35
C LEU A 892 -8.16 -6.55 18.51
N TYR A 893 -7.15 -5.66 18.44
CA TYR A 893 -6.18 -5.44 19.53
C TYR A 893 -6.56 -4.28 20.45
N PHE A 894 -7.32 -4.58 21.51
CA PHE A 894 -7.74 -3.64 22.55
C PHE A 894 -6.70 -3.43 23.69
N LEU A 895 -6.94 -2.37 24.47
CA LEU A 895 -6.65 -2.23 25.92
C LEU A 895 -5.94 -3.42 26.59
N GLN A 896 -4.60 -3.35 26.75
CA GLN A 896 -3.83 -4.41 27.41
C GLN A 896 -4.30 -4.69 28.86
N THR A 897 -4.72 -3.66 29.60
CA THR A 897 -5.32 -3.81 30.93
C THR A 897 -6.67 -4.53 30.90
N LEU A 898 -7.47 -4.37 29.83
CA LEU A 898 -8.81 -4.95 29.69
C LEU A 898 -8.79 -6.36 29.05
N ILE A 899 -7.86 -6.65 28.14
CA ILE A 899 -7.66 -8.00 27.56
C ILE A 899 -6.89 -8.92 28.50
N PHE A 900 -5.80 -8.44 29.10
CA PHE A 900 -4.87 -9.32 29.81
C PHE A 900 -5.03 -9.20 31.31
N HIS A 901 -4.90 -8.00 31.86
CA HIS A 901 -4.87 -7.83 33.31
C HIS A 901 -6.21 -8.19 33.95
N PHE A 902 -7.34 -7.70 33.41
CA PHE A 902 -8.67 -7.99 33.96
C PHE A 902 -9.09 -9.48 33.82
N PRO A 903 -8.98 -10.14 32.65
CA PRO A 903 -9.19 -11.58 32.53
C PRO A 903 -8.21 -12.42 33.33
N PHE A 904 -6.95 -11.99 33.49
CA PHE A 904 -6.01 -12.67 34.39
C PHE A 904 -6.43 -12.55 35.87
N MET A 905 -6.94 -11.40 36.32
CA MET A 905 -7.52 -11.27 37.67
C MET A 905 -8.72 -12.21 37.87
N LEU A 906 -9.64 -12.29 36.90
CA LEU A 906 -10.77 -13.22 36.97
C LEU A 906 -10.34 -14.69 36.93
N PHE A 907 -9.31 -15.02 36.16
CA PHE A 907 -8.70 -16.34 36.15
C PHE A 907 -8.08 -16.68 37.52
N LEU A 908 -7.22 -15.79 38.04
CA LEU A 908 -6.52 -16.00 39.30
C LEU A 908 -7.50 -16.09 40.48
N SER A 909 -8.61 -15.35 40.45
CA SER A 909 -9.64 -15.39 41.49
C SER A 909 -10.37 -16.74 41.51
N ASN A 910 -10.66 -17.31 40.34
CA ASN A 910 -11.21 -18.67 40.22
C ASN A 910 -10.20 -19.75 40.67
N VAL A 911 -8.90 -19.61 40.36
CA VAL A 911 -7.88 -20.55 40.87
C VAL A 911 -7.73 -20.44 42.39
N ALA A 912 -7.76 -19.22 42.95
CA ALA A 912 -7.72 -19.00 44.40
C ALA A 912 -8.94 -19.61 45.11
N TYR A 913 -10.13 -19.48 44.53
CA TYR A 913 -11.34 -20.14 45.04
C TYR A 913 -11.25 -21.67 45.01
N ILE A 914 -10.79 -22.26 43.89
CA ILE A 914 -10.59 -23.72 43.80
C ILE A 914 -9.63 -24.19 44.91
N ARG A 915 -8.54 -23.45 45.13
CA ARG A 915 -7.57 -23.77 46.17
C ARG A 915 -8.13 -23.64 47.59
N TYR A 916 -8.94 -22.62 47.85
CA TYR A 916 -9.63 -22.43 49.13
C TYR A 916 -10.55 -23.61 49.44
N VAL A 917 -11.38 -24.05 48.48
CA VAL A 917 -12.25 -25.23 48.61
C VAL A 917 -11.44 -26.51 48.87
N GLU A 918 -10.31 -26.72 48.18
CA GLU A 918 -9.42 -27.87 48.44
C GLU A 918 -8.90 -27.93 49.88
N ILE A 919 -8.63 -26.78 50.50
CA ILE A 919 -8.08 -26.71 51.86
C ILE A 919 -9.18 -26.97 52.90
N ILE A 920 -10.41 -26.47 52.66
CA ILE A 920 -11.58 -26.75 53.50
C ILE A 920 -11.98 -28.22 53.44
N GLU A 921 -12.13 -28.80 52.24
CA GLU A 921 -12.50 -30.21 52.10
C GLU A 921 -11.48 -31.17 52.77
N ARG A 922 -10.22 -30.74 52.92
CA ARG A 922 -9.17 -31.46 53.68
C ARG A 922 -9.20 -31.19 55.18
N ALA A 923 -9.68 -30.01 55.61
CA ALA A 923 -9.80 -29.65 57.02
C ALA A 923 -11.00 -30.33 57.69
N ASP A 924 -12.10 -30.51 56.97
CA ASP A 924 -13.36 -31.10 57.47
C ASP A 924 -13.38 -32.64 57.47
N GLY A 925 -12.25 -33.30 57.16
CA GLY A 925 -12.10 -34.75 57.32
C GLY A 925 -12.89 -35.63 56.34
N ILE A 926 -13.40 -35.08 55.22
CA ILE A 926 -14.27 -35.79 54.27
C ILE A 926 -13.47 -36.70 53.30
N ASP A 927 -12.78 -37.73 53.82
CA ASP A 927 -12.11 -38.76 53.01
C ASP A 927 -13.03 -39.97 52.76
N SER A 928 -13.75 -39.94 51.65
CA SER A 928 -14.54 -41.07 51.13
C SER A 928 -13.96 -41.53 49.80
N GLN A 929 -13.53 -42.80 49.74
CA GLN A 929 -12.84 -43.38 48.58
C GLN A 929 -13.69 -43.32 47.30
N ARG A 930 -15.02 -43.39 47.40
CA ARG A 930 -15.94 -43.29 46.26
C ARG A 930 -16.00 -41.87 45.68
N THR A 931 -15.86 -40.84 46.51
CA THR A 931 -15.79 -39.44 46.03
C THR A 931 -14.45 -39.16 45.34
N ARG A 932 -13.38 -39.87 45.74
CA ARG A 932 -12.01 -39.67 45.25
C ARG A 932 -11.92 -39.77 43.72
N GLN A 933 -12.30 -40.88 43.08
CA GLN A 933 -12.21 -41.02 41.61
C GLN A 933 -13.03 -39.98 40.82
N SER A 934 -14.24 -39.64 41.29
CA SER A 934 -15.10 -38.61 40.66
C SER A 934 -14.50 -37.21 40.81
N LYS A 935 -13.95 -36.90 42.00
CA LYS A 935 -13.22 -35.65 42.27
C LYS A 935 -11.94 -35.57 41.44
N THR A 936 -11.11 -36.61 41.35
CA THR A 936 -9.87 -36.58 40.55
C THR A 936 -10.16 -36.29 39.08
N ARG A 937 -11.22 -36.88 38.49
CA ARG A 937 -11.60 -36.65 37.09
C ARG A 937 -12.13 -35.23 36.84
N LYS A 938 -12.96 -34.69 37.75
CA LYS A 938 -13.40 -33.28 37.72
C LYS A 938 -12.24 -32.30 37.98
N PHE A 939 -11.30 -32.67 38.83
CA PHE A 939 -10.09 -31.90 39.15
C PHE A 939 -9.16 -31.82 37.94
N PHE A 940 -8.81 -32.95 37.31
CA PHE A 940 -8.02 -32.94 36.07
C PHE A 940 -8.69 -32.09 34.98
N ASN A 941 -10.00 -32.22 34.75
CA ASN A 941 -10.69 -31.39 33.75
C ASN A 941 -10.63 -29.88 34.08
N LYS A 942 -10.77 -29.48 35.36
CA LYS A 942 -10.62 -28.07 35.78
C LYS A 942 -9.17 -27.58 35.65
N THR A 943 -8.19 -28.39 36.06
CA THR A 943 -6.77 -28.05 36.01
C THR A 943 -6.30 -27.92 34.56
N THR A 944 -6.67 -28.83 33.67
CA THR A 944 -6.37 -28.75 32.23
C THR A 944 -7.04 -27.54 31.56
N TYR A 945 -8.31 -27.24 31.89
CA TYR A 945 -8.98 -26.03 31.42
C TYR A 945 -8.26 -24.75 31.89
N ASN A 946 -7.90 -24.68 33.18
CA ASN A 946 -7.17 -23.54 33.73
C ASN A 946 -5.78 -23.37 33.09
N ILE A 947 -5.07 -24.46 32.80
CA ILE A 947 -3.79 -24.43 32.07
C ILE A 947 -4.01 -23.91 30.64
N PHE A 948 -5.05 -24.35 29.94
CA PHE A 948 -5.37 -23.85 28.60
C PHE A 948 -5.70 -22.36 28.60
N CYS A 949 -6.52 -21.87 29.55
CA CYS A 949 -6.81 -20.45 29.70
C CYS A 949 -5.55 -19.62 30.02
N LEU A 950 -4.68 -20.10 30.91
CA LEU A 950 -3.43 -19.42 31.23
C LEU A 950 -2.47 -19.36 30.02
N LEU A 951 -2.34 -20.47 29.29
CA LEU A 951 -1.54 -20.52 28.06
C LEU A 951 -2.11 -19.58 27.00
N ALA A 952 -3.44 -19.53 26.81
CA ALA A 952 -4.07 -18.59 25.88
C ALA A 952 -3.77 -17.13 26.25
N ILE A 953 -3.93 -16.74 27.52
CA ILE A 953 -3.61 -15.38 28.01
C ILE A 953 -2.14 -15.03 27.75
N ILE A 954 -1.21 -15.95 28.04
CA ILE A 954 0.24 -15.75 27.85
C ILE A 954 0.61 -15.68 26.36
N ILE A 955 0.03 -16.55 25.51
CA ILE A 955 0.30 -16.57 24.07
C ILE A 955 -0.19 -15.27 23.43
N ILE A 956 -1.41 -14.81 23.75
CA ILE A 956 -1.96 -13.57 23.18
C ILE A 956 -1.13 -12.35 23.68
N GLN A 957 -0.63 -12.36 24.92
CA GLN A 957 0.26 -11.31 25.45
C GLN A 957 1.64 -11.32 24.76
N ALA A 958 2.20 -12.50 24.47
CA ALA A 958 3.45 -12.67 23.71
C ALA A 958 3.30 -12.21 22.25
N ILE A 959 2.17 -12.52 21.60
CA ILE A 959 1.85 -12.04 20.26
C ILE A 959 1.69 -10.51 20.25
N SER A 960 0.92 -9.94 21.18
CA SER A 960 0.75 -8.48 21.32
C SER A 960 2.09 -7.76 21.52
N THR A 961 2.98 -8.30 22.36
CA THR A 961 4.30 -7.72 22.57
C THR A 961 5.25 -7.90 21.39
N SER A 962 5.07 -8.94 20.56
CA SER A 962 5.84 -9.11 19.31
C SER A 962 5.61 -8.01 18.28
N LEU A 963 4.50 -7.26 18.36
CA LEU A 963 4.26 -6.10 17.48
C LEU A 963 5.35 -5.01 17.67
N PHE A 964 5.85 -4.82 18.90
CA PHE A 964 6.94 -3.90 19.19
C PHE A 964 8.29 -4.37 18.62
N TYR A 965 8.49 -5.68 18.43
CA TYR A 965 9.66 -6.20 17.71
C TYR A 965 9.66 -5.72 16.25
N PHE A 966 8.52 -5.78 15.56
CA PHE A 966 8.43 -5.36 14.17
C PHE A 966 8.50 -3.84 13.96
N ALA A 967 8.08 -3.05 14.95
CA ALA A 967 8.17 -1.58 14.90
C ALA A 967 9.55 -1.03 15.31
N TYR A 968 10.16 -1.60 16.36
CA TYR A 968 11.32 -1.01 17.07
C TYR A 968 12.50 -1.97 17.30
N GLY A 969 12.40 -3.23 16.86
CA GLY A 969 13.45 -4.24 16.96
C GLY A 969 13.56 -4.95 18.31
N LEU A 970 14.60 -5.77 18.44
CA LEU A 970 14.78 -6.71 19.55
C LEU A 970 14.83 -6.05 20.94
N LEU A 971 15.44 -4.87 21.05
CA LEU A 971 15.54 -4.14 22.33
C LEU A 971 14.15 -3.80 22.89
N ALA A 972 13.23 -3.35 22.03
CA ALA A 972 11.87 -2.98 22.41
C ALA A 972 10.99 -4.18 22.78
N TYR A 973 11.31 -5.37 22.24
CA TYR A 973 10.66 -6.62 22.63
C TYR A 973 11.15 -7.11 23.99
N ILE A 974 12.47 -7.23 24.19
CA ILE A 974 13.06 -7.76 25.43
C ILE A 974 12.83 -6.82 26.62
N SER A 975 12.90 -5.50 26.41
CA SER A 975 12.66 -4.52 27.49
C SER A 975 11.18 -4.23 27.76
N ASN A 976 10.26 -4.89 27.05
CA ASN A 976 8.83 -4.60 27.16
C ASN A 976 8.25 -5.04 28.51
N PHE A 977 7.81 -4.09 29.32
CA PHE A 977 7.15 -4.34 30.61
C PHE A 977 6.06 -5.42 30.49
N TYR A 978 5.25 -5.37 29.44
CA TYR A 978 4.15 -6.31 29.23
C TYR A 978 4.63 -7.75 28.97
N LEU A 979 5.84 -7.94 28.42
CA LEU A 979 6.46 -9.27 28.29
C LEU A 979 6.89 -9.79 29.68
N TRP A 980 7.48 -8.94 30.52
CA TRP A 980 7.87 -9.30 31.89
C TRP A 980 6.65 -9.59 32.79
N THR A 981 5.48 -8.98 32.54
CA THR A 981 4.25 -9.32 33.28
C THR A 981 3.85 -10.79 33.14
N CYS A 982 4.18 -11.49 32.03
CA CYS A 982 3.94 -12.93 31.90
C CYS A 982 4.66 -13.74 32.98
N LEU A 983 5.89 -13.37 33.34
CA LEU A 983 6.65 -14.04 34.40
C LEU A 983 6.05 -13.76 35.79
N ILE A 984 5.60 -12.53 36.01
CA ILE A 984 4.89 -12.15 37.25
C ILE A 984 3.57 -12.94 37.36
N TYR A 985 2.81 -13.08 36.27
CA TYR A 985 1.57 -13.84 36.23
C TYR A 985 1.79 -15.33 36.50
N LEU A 986 2.81 -15.96 35.91
CA LEU A 986 3.21 -17.33 36.22
C LEU A 986 3.61 -17.50 37.70
N PHE A 987 4.33 -16.51 38.26
CA PHE A 987 4.71 -16.51 39.67
C PHE A 987 3.50 -16.36 40.61
N LEU A 988 2.53 -15.50 40.28
CA LEU A 988 1.28 -15.36 41.03
C LEU A 988 0.45 -16.65 41.05
N VAL A 989 0.36 -17.36 39.93
CA VAL A 989 -0.29 -18.69 39.87
C VAL A 989 0.43 -19.69 40.77
N LYS A 990 1.77 -19.69 40.78
CA LYS A 990 2.57 -20.52 41.70
C LYS A 990 2.33 -20.15 43.18
N ILE A 991 2.19 -18.86 43.51
CA ILE A 991 1.81 -18.43 44.87
C ILE A 991 0.44 -19.00 45.25
N VAL A 992 -0.57 -18.88 44.39
CA VAL A 992 -1.93 -19.40 44.68
C VAL A 992 -1.89 -20.90 45.00
N HIS A 993 -1.21 -21.71 44.18
CA HIS A 993 -1.12 -23.16 44.44
C HIS A 993 -0.40 -23.52 45.75
N ASN A 994 0.51 -22.65 46.23
CA ASN A 994 1.25 -22.85 47.47
C ASN A 994 0.55 -22.30 48.73
N LEU A 995 -0.61 -21.65 48.60
CA LEU A 995 -1.36 -21.18 49.76
C LEU A 995 -1.82 -22.34 50.65
N ASN A 996 -1.81 -22.10 51.96
CA ASN A 996 -2.21 -23.06 53.00
C ASN A 996 -3.34 -22.52 53.89
N ARG A 997 -3.75 -23.28 54.92
CA ARG A 997 -4.86 -22.93 55.83
C ARG A 997 -4.68 -21.59 56.54
N ASN A 998 -3.45 -21.23 56.92
CA ASN A 998 -3.16 -19.99 57.65
C ASN A 998 -3.21 -18.77 56.73
N ASP A 999 -2.87 -18.93 55.44
CA ASP A 999 -2.97 -17.87 54.43
C ASP A 999 -4.42 -17.42 54.17
N PHE A 1000 -5.42 -18.28 54.42
CA PHE A 1000 -6.83 -18.03 54.10
C PHE A 1000 -7.72 -17.61 55.29
N LYS A 1001 -7.21 -17.54 56.53
CA LYS A 1001 -8.00 -17.17 57.73
C LYS A 1001 -9.38 -17.86 57.81
N ILE A 1002 -9.42 -19.16 57.52
CA ILE A 1002 -10.62 -19.90 57.07
C ILE A 1002 -11.84 -19.74 57.99
N GLU A 1003 -11.66 -19.67 59.31
CA GLU A 1003 -12.76 -19.57 60.28
C GLU A 1003 -13.67 -18.35 60.06
N ALA A 1004 -13.12 -17.21 59.63
CA ALA A 1004 -13.88 -16.00 59.36
C ALA A 1004 -14.60 -16.02 57.99
N TYR A 1005 -14.09 -16.78 57.01
CA TYR A 1005 -14.64 -16.79 55.65
C TYR A 1005 -15.60 -17.95 55.40
N HIS A 1006 -15.45 -19.06 56.13
CA HIS A 1006 -16.31 -20.24 56.02
C HIS A 1006 -17.72 -20.00 56.56
N GLN A 1007 -17.88 -19.14 57.57
CA GLN A 1007 -19.19 -18.72 58.06
C GLN A 1007 -19.94 -17.88 57.01
N VAL A 1008 -19.24 -16.97 56.32
CA VAL A 1008 -19.80 -16.04 55.32
C VAL A 1008 -20.26 -16.74 54.03
N GLU A 1009 -19.61 -17.83 53.60
CA GLU A 1009 -20.04 -18.55 52.39
C GLU A 1009 -21.29 -19.42 52.59
N ASN A 1010 -21.48 -19.95 53.80
CA ASN A 1010 -22.51 -20.95 54.11
C ASN A 1010 -23.83 -20.36 54.66
N GLU A 1011 -23.86 -19.11 55.11
CA GLU A 1011 -25.12 -18.45 55.52
C GLU A 1011 -26.06 -18.23 54.32
N ASN A 1012 -27.30 -18.74 54.43
CA ASN A 1012 -28.28 -18.65 53.36
C ASN A 1012 -29.11 -17.35 53.51
N PRO A 1013 -29.12 -16.42 52.53
CA PRO A 1013 -29.85 -15.15 52.66
C PRO A 1013 -31.38 -15.32 52.80
N ASP A 1014 -31.93 -16.48 52.44
CA ASP A 1014 -33.34 -16.81 52.62
C ASP A 1014 -33.73 -17.09 54.10
N GLN A 1015 -32.79 -17.06 55.05
CA GLN A 1015 -33.07 -17.21 56.50
C GLN A 1015 -33.27 -15.87 57.25
N TYR A 1016 -33.18 -14.72 56.58
CA TYR A 1016 -33.27 -13.39 57.19
C TYR A 1016 -34.28 -12.46 56.47
N ASN A 1017 -35.48 -12.97 56.18
CA ASN A 1017 -36.70 -12.18 55.91
C ASN A 1017 -37.84 -12.69 56.79
#